data_AF-A0AAJ0ZJP9-F1
#
_entry.id   AF-A0AAJ0ZJP9-F1
#
_cell.length_a   1.000
_cell.length_b   1.000
_cell.length_c   1.000
_cell.angle_alpha   90.00
_cell.angle_beta   90.00
_cell.angle_gamma   90.00
#
_symmetry.space_group_name_H-M   'P 1'
#
loop_
_entity.id
_entity.type
_entity.pdbx_description
1 polymer ?
#
loop_
_entity_poly.entity_id
_entity_poly.type
_entity_poly.pdbx_seq_one_letter_code
_entity_poly.pdbx_strand_id
1 'polypeptide(L)'
;MIGRLVVVGLGLIGGSFAKGLRESGVCREVVGVDLDPQSCKLAVELGVVDRCEEDLALACQDADVIQLAVPILAMEKLLAILAGMDLGQAILTDVGSAKGNVVRAATEAFGGMPPRFVPGHPIAGSEQSGVEAANGQLFRRHKVILTPLEQTDPAALAVVDKLWRELGADVEHMQVERHDEVLAATSHLPHLLAFGLVDSLAKRSENLDIFRYAAGGFRDFTRIAGSDPVMWHDIFLANREAVLRTLDTFRNDLDALRDAVDAGDGHQLLGVFTRARVAREHFSKILARRAYVDAMNSNNLIFLANPGGRLTGRIRVPGDKSISHRSIMLGSLAEGTTEVEGFLEGEDALATLQAFRDMGVVIEGPHHGRVTIHGVGLHGLKPAPGPIYLGNSGTSMRLLSGLLAAQSFDSVLTGDASLSKRPMNRVANPLREMGAVIETAAEGRPPMTIRGGHKLKGLTYTMPMASAQVKSCLLLAGLYAEGKTTVTEPAPTRDHTERMLRGFGYPVAVDGATASVESGGKLQATHIEVPADISSAAFFLVAASIAEGSELVLEHVGINPTRTGVIDILRLMGADISLENQREVGGEPVADLRVRAAKLKGIEIPEELVPLAIDEFPVLFVAAACAEGRTVLRGAEELRVKESDRIQVMADGLLALGVKCEPTPDGIIIDGSQIGGGEVHGHGDHRIAMAFSVASLRANAPIRIHDCANVATSFPNFLALCAQVGIRVAQEAQS
;
A
#
# COMPACT_ATOMS: atom_id res chain seq x y z
N MET A 1 -24.27 -7.59 29.73
CA MET A 1 -25.46 -6.77 29.98
C MET A 1 -25.13 -5.95 31.20
N ILE A 2 -25.18 -4.63 31.10
CA ILE A 2 -24.97 -3.75 32.25
C ILE A 2 -26.34 -3.46 32.89
N GLY A 3 -26.38 -3.30 34.20
CA GLY A 3 -27.58 -2.93 34.93
C GLY A 3 -27.96 -1.49 34.65
N ARG A 4 -27.16 -0.53 35.12
CA ARG A 4 -27.45 0.92 35.03
C ARG A 4 -26.34 1.67 34.30
N LEU A 5 -26.74 2.37 33.23
CA LEU A 5 -25.93 3.37 32.54
C LEU A 5 -26.36 4.78 32.97
N VAL A 6 -25.41 5.60 33.39
CA VAL A 6 -25.62 7.03 33.63
C VAL A 6 -24.94 7.82 32.52
N VAL A 7 -25.66 8.76 31.91
CA VAL A 7 -25.10 9.67 30.89
C VAL A 7 -25.24 11.11 31.37
N VAL A 8 -24.10 11.78 31.56
CA VAL A 8 -24.04 13.17 32.01
C VAL A 8 -23.76 14.07 30.80
N GLY A 9 -24.76 14.84 30.40
CA GLY A 9 -24.80 15.62 29.15
C GLY A 9 -25.59 14.89 28.07
N LEU A 10 -26.78 15.39 27.75
CA LEU A 10 -27.75 14.75 26.84
C LEU A 10 -27.81 15.43 25.47
N GLY A 11 -26.80 16.22 25.11
CA GLY A 11 -26.61 16.75 23.75
C GLY A 11 -26.39 15.66 22.70
N LEU A 12 -26.05 16.03 21.47
CA LEU A 12 -25.94 15.11 20.33
C LEU A 12 -25.21 13.80 20.66
N ILE A 13 -23.99 13.88 21.20
CA ILE A 13 -23.14 12.70 21.43
C ILE A 13 -23.68 11.84 22.59
N GLY A 14 -23.85 12.44 23.77
CA GLY A 14 -24.35 11.72 24.95
C GLY A 14 -25.75 11.16 24.76
N GLY A 15 -26.65 11.95 24.19
CA GLY A 15 -28.01 11.52 23.84
C GLY A 15 -28.03 10.40 22.80
N SER A 16 -27.18 10.46 21.76
CA SER A 16 -27.08 9.37 20.78
C SER A 16 -26.54 8.08 21.40
N PHE A 17 -25.59 8.19 22.34
CA PHE A 17 -25.03 7.04 23.06
C PHE A 17 -26.08 6.40 23.97
N ALA A 18 -26.78 7.21 24.78
CA ALA A 18 -27.87 6.78 25.63
C ALA A 18 -28.97 6.07 24.84
N LYS A 19 -29.45 6.71 23.76
CA LYS A 19 -30.52 6.20 22.90
C LYS A 19 -30.15 4.89 22.24
N GLY A 20 -28.96 4.81 21.63
CA GLY A 20 -28.53 3.60 20.94
C GLY A 20 -28.36 2.40 21.88
N LEU A 21 -27.84 2.61 23.10
CA LEU A 21 -27.67 1.53 24.07
C LEU A 21 -28.98 1.09 24.74
N ARG A 22 -29.93 2.02 24.88
CA ARG A 22 -31.29 1.72 25.30
C ARG A 22 -32.00 0.87 24.25
N GLU A 23 -31.93 1.29 22.98
CA GLU A 23 -32.53 0.58 21.84
C GLU A 23 -31.93 -0.82 21.61
N SER A 24 -30.64 -1.03 21.93
CA SER A 24 -29.98 -2.33 21.79
C SER A 24 -30.34 -3.34 22.88
N GLY A 25 -30.93 -2.89 24.00
CA GLY A 25 -31.27 -3.75 25.14
C GLY A 25 -30.07 -4.26 25.95
N VAL A 26 -28.87 -3.70 25.72
CA VAL A 26 -27.64 -4.09 26.43
C VAL A 26 -27.59 -3.55 27.86
N CYS A 27 -28.37 -2.49 28.13
CA CYS A 27 -28.54 -1.86 29.43
C CYS A 27 -29.96 -2.13 29.97
N ARG A 28 -30.10 -2.42 31.27
CA ARG A 28 -31.42 -2.58 31.90
C ARG A 28 -32.10 -1.24 32.17
N GLU A 29 -31.33 -0.21 32.50
CA GLU A 29 -31.81 1.15 32.77
C GLU A 29 -30.77 2.16 32.28
N VAL A 30 -31.24 3.22 31.60
CA VAL A 30 -30.45 4.38 31.20
C VAL A 30 -30.97 5.63 31.91
N VAL A 31 -30.12 6.23 32.75
CA VAL A 31 -30.41 7.44 33.52
C VAL A 31 -29.66 8.63 32.90
N GLY A 32 -30.39 9.67 32.52
CA GLY A 32 -29.82 10.91 31.99
C GLY A 32 -29.65 11.99 33.04
N VAL A 33 -28.57 12.76 32.97
CA VAL A 33 -28.34 13.96 33.77
C VAL A 33 -27.96 15.11 32.83
N ASP A 34 -28.70 16.22 32.89
CA ASP A 34 -28.38 17.44 32.15
C ASP A 34 -28.62 18.67 33.02
N LEU A 35 -27.85 19.74 32.78
CA LEU A 35 -28.02 21.01 33.49
C LEU A 35 -29.27 21.76 33.03
N ASP A 36 -29.75 21.48 31.81
CA ASP A 36 -30.99 22.03 31.29
C ASP A 36 -32.19 21.11 31.61
N PRO A 37 -33.12 21.53 32.48
CA PRO A 37 -34.30 20.75 32.83
C PRO A 37 -35.20 20.46 31.62
N GLN A 38 -35.19 21.32 30.59
CA GLN A 38 -35.95 21.09 29.36
C GLN A 38 -35.35 19.93 28.56
N SER A 39 -34.03 19.89 28.42
CA SER A 39 -33.32 18.76 27.81
C SER A 39 -33.59 17.44 28.52
N CYS A 40 -33.62 17.42 29.86
CA CYS A 40 -34.00 16.23 30.63
C CYS A 40 -35.43 15.75 30.33
N LYS A 41 -36.40 16.66 30.36
CA LYS A 41 -37.80 16.33 30.05
C LYS A 41 -37.94 15.77 28.64
N LEU A 42 -37.31 16.42 27.67
CA LEU A 42 -37.36 16.04 26.27
C LEU A 42 -36.64 14.72 25.99
N ALA A 43 -35.54 14.44 26.69
CA ALA A 43 -34.83 13.16 26.61
C ALA A 43 -35.74 11.98 26.98
N VAL A 44 -36.56 12.12 28.03
CA VAL A 44 -37.52 11.07 28.43
C VAL A 44 -38.65 10.95 27.41
N GLU A 45 -39.23 12.08 26.97
CA GLU A 45 -40.32 12.10 25.98
C GLU A 45 -39.91 11.48 24.64
N LEU A 46 -38.67 11.71 24.18
CA LEU A 46 -38.12 11.17 22.94
C LEU A 46 -37.57 9.74 23.09
N GLY A 47 -37.60 9.16 24.30
CA GLY A 47 -37.01 7.85 24.57
C GLY A 47 -35.49 7.82 24.38
N VAL A 48 -34.79 8.92 24.67
CA VAL A 48 -33.32 8.95 24.71
C VAL A 48 -32.82 8.23 25.96
N VAL A 49 -33.50 8.42 27.08
CA VAL A 49 -33.22 7.79 28.39
C VAL A 49 -34.52 7.22 28.98
N ASP A 50 -34.41 6.34 29.97
CA ASP A 50 -35.60 5.80 30.67
C ASP A 50 -36.14 6.78 31.71
N ARG A 51 -35.24 7.54 32.35
CA ARG A 51 -35.56 8.65 33.24
C ARG A 51 -34.40 9.64 33.33
N CYS A 52 -34.69 10.84 33.82
CA CYS A 52 -33.68 11.81 34.21
C CYS A 52 -33.62 11.98 35.72
N GLU A 53 -32.46 12.38 36.22
CA GLU A 53 -32.23 12.71 37.62
C GLU A 53 -31.55 14.09 37.73
N GLU A 54 -32.04 14.94 38.63
CA GLU A 54 -31.46 16.27 38.84
C GLU A 54 -30.23 16.24 39.75
N ASP A 55 -30.23 15.32 40.73
CA ASP A 55 -29.11 15.13 41.65
C ASP A 55 -28.13 14.10 41.09
N LEU A 56 -26.92 14.55 40.76
CA LEU A 56 -25.86 13.70 40.21
C LEU A 56 -25.46 12.55 41.17
N ALA A 57 -25.48 12.76 42.49
CA ALA A 57 -25.15 11.70 43.44
C ALA A 57 -26.21 10.59 43.43
N LEU A 58 -27.50 10.97 43.36
CA LEU A 58 -28.60 10.01 43.23
C LEU A 58 -28.55 9.28 41.88
N ALA A 59 -28.17 9.98 40.81
CA ALA A 59 -28.03 9.37 39.49
C ALA A 59 -26.93 8.30 39.46
N CYS A 60 -25.78 8.60 40.08
CA CYS A 60 -24.61 7.73 40.11
C CYS A 60 -24.70 6.55 41.09
N GLN A 61 -25.69 6.53 42.00
CA GLN A 61 -25.88 5.42 42.92
C GLN A 61 -26.11 4.10 42.15
N ASP A 62 -25.39 3.03 42.51
CA ASP A 62 -25.45 1.71 41.86
C ASP A 62 -25.23 1.73 40.33
N ALA A 63 -24.54 2.76 39.80
CA ALA A 63 -24.20 2.82 38.38
C ALA A 63 -23.12 1.79 38.02
N ASP A 64 -23.31 1.07 36.92
CA ASP A 64 -22.26 0.20 36.36
C ASP A 64 -21.30 1.00 35.49
N VAL A 65 -21.84 1.95 34.72
CA VAL A 65 -21.08 2.81 33.80
C VAL A 65 -21.60 4.24 33.88
N ILE A 66 -20.69 5.21 33.95
CA ILE A 66 -20.96 6.64 33.92
C ILE A 66 -20.24 7.24 32.70
N GLN A 67 -21.01 7.70 31.71
CA GLN A 67 -20.53 8.33 30.49
C GLN A 67 -20.60 9.85 30.62
N LEU A 68 -19.44 10.51 30.54
CA LEU A 68 -19.31 11.96 30.61
C LEU A 68 -19.34 12.55 29.19
N ALA A 69 -20.37 13.32 28.88
CA ALA A 69 -20.64 13.92 27.57
C ALA A 69 -20.95 15.43 27.67
N VAL A 70 -20.22 16.11 28.54
CA VAL A 70 -20.26 17.57 28.71
C VAL A 70 -19.17 18.26 27.87
N PRO A 71 -19.29 19.58 27.61
CA PRO A 71 -18.21 20.35 26.98
C PRO A 71 -16.87 20.14 27.68
N ILE A 72 -15.78 20.11 26.91
CA ILE A 72 -14.49 19.63 27.42
C ILE A 72 -13.94 20.47 28.58
N LEU A 73 -14.15 21.79 28.58
CA LEU A 73 -13.75 22.64 29.69
C LEU A 73 -14.66 22.52 30.93
N ALA A 74 -15.86 21.94 30.78
CA ALA A 74 -16.72 21.61 31.91
C ALA A 74 -16.35 20.27 32.57
N MET A 75 -15.55 19.44 31.90
CA MET A 75 -15.17 18.11 32.36
C MET A 75 -14.39 18.16 33.67
N GLU A 76 -13.50 19.14 33.85
CA GLU A 76 -12.70 19.32 35.07
C GLU A 76 -13.57 19.51 36.31
N LYS A 77 -14.55 20.42 36.23
CA LYS A 77 -15.49 20.66 37.32
C LYS A 77 -16.35 19.43 37.61
N LEU A 78 -16.80 18.73 36.57
CA LEU A 78 -17.61 17.51 36.73
C LEU A 78 -16.81 16.39 37.40
N LEU A 79 -15.57 16.16 36.97
CA LEU A 79 -14.68 15.17 37.56
C LEU A 79 -14.36 15.49 39.03
N ALA A 80 -14.16 16.77 39.37
CA ALA A 80 -13.96 17.20 40.76
C ALA A 80 -15.19 16.93 41.65
N ILE A 81 -16.40 17.09 41.11
CA ILE A 81 -17.64 16.74 41.81
C ILE A 81 -17.73 15.22 42.03
N LEU A 82 -17.49 14.43 40.97
CA LEU A 82 -17.54 12.97 41.02
C LEU A 82 -16.48 12.38 41.95
N ALA A 83 -15.30 12.98 42.05
CA ALA A 83 -14.24 12.54 42.97
C ALA A 83 -14.62 12.70 44.45
N GLY A 84 -15.59 13.57 44.77
CA GLY A 84 -16.15 13.73 46.11
C GLY A 84 -17.25 12.72 46.46
N MET A 85 -17.65 11.84 45.54
CA MET A 85 -18.76 10.89 45.70
C MET A 85 -18.23 9.46 45.88
N ASP A 86 -19.04 8.59 46.51
CA ASP A 86 -18.79 7.15 46.51
C ASP A 86 -19.39 6.54 45.24
N LEU A 87 -18.53 6.27 44.25
CA LEU A 87 -18.89 5.69 42.96
C LEU A 87 -18.85 4.16 42.96
N GLY A 88 -18.53 3.52 44.10
CA GLY A 88 -18.46 2.07 44.22
C GLY A 88 -17.53 1.40 43.20
N GLN A 89 -18.10 0.59 42.30
CA GLN A 89 -17.39 -0.11 41.21
C GLN A 89 -17.76 0.42 39.82
N ALA A 90 -18.38 1.61 39.73
CA ALA A 90 -18.74 2.22 38.47
C ALA A 90 -17.52 2.39 37.56
N ILE A 91 -17.69 2.12 36.27
CA ILE A 91 -16.71 2.44 35.24
C ILE A 91 -16.98 3.86 34.76
N LEU A 92 -16.00 4.74 34.82
CA LEU A 92 -16.10 6.07 34.24
C LEU A 92 -15.57 6.04 32.81
N THR A 93 -16.21 6.76 31.91
CA THR A 93 -15.72 6.97 30.55
C THR A 93 -16.21 8.34 30.04
N ASP A 94 -15.58 8.85 28.99
CA ASP A 94 -15.88 10.18 28.46
C ASP A 94 -15.98 10.17 26.92
N VAL A 95 -16.42 11.29 26.34
CA VAL A 95 -16.45 11.51 24.87
C VAL A 95 -15.69 12.78 24.43
N GLY A 96 -14.89 13.36 25.32
CA GLY A 96 -14.16 14.60 25.07
C GLY A 96 -13.17 14.48 23.90
N SER A 97 -12.97 15.57 23.18
CA SER A 97 -12.17 15.61 21.96
C SER A 97 -10.66 15.85 22.16
N ALA A 98 -10.21 16.09 23.40
CA ALA A 98 -8.79 16.23 23.77
C ALA A 98 -8.47 15.38 25.01
N LYS A 99 -7.77 14.27 24.82
CA LYS A 99 -7.57 13.25 25.86
C LYS A 99 -6.59 13.70 26.93
N GLY A 100 -5.55 14.46 26.59
CA GLY A 100 -4.61 14.99 27.56
C GLY A 100 -5.27 15.93 28.57
N ASN A 101 -6.27 16.71 28.15
CA ASN A 101 -7.04 17.56 29.05
C ASN A 101 -7.89 16.74 30.04
N VAL A 102 -8.67 15.77 29.54
CA VAL A 102 -9.54 14.92 30.36
C VAL A 102 -8.74 14.07 31.34
N VAL A 103 -7.64 13.45 30.87
CA VAL A 103 -6.76 12.60 31.67
C VAL A 103 -6.10 13.37 32.80
N ARG A 104 -5.62 14.59 32.53
CA ARG A 104 -5.06 15.48 33.55
C ARG A 104 -6.12 15.88 34.58
N ALA A 105 -7.30 16.31 34.13
CA ALA A 105 -8.40 16.68 35.00
C ALA A 105 -8.83 15.53 35.93
N ALA A 106 -8.91 14.30 35.40
CA ALA A 106 -9.23 13.12 36.21
C ALA A 106 -8.13 12.79 37.21
N THR A 107 -6.86 12.86 36.79
CA THR A 107 -5.72 12.61 37.69
C THR A 107 -5.69 13.60 38.84
N GLU A 108 -5.91 14.89 38.57
CA GLU A 108 -5.92 15.94 39.59
C GLU A 108 -7.11 15.80 40.54
N ALA A 109 -8.31 15.56 40.00
CA ALA A 109 -9.53 15.43 40.81
C ALA A 109 -9.50 14.23 41.77
N PHE A 110 -8.99 13.09 41.33
CA PHE A 110 -8.96 11.85 42.12
C PHE A 110 -7.64 11.62 42.88
N GLY A 111 -6.68 12.55 42.79
CA GLY A 111 -5.35 12.42 43.42
C GLY A 111 -4.46 11.35 42.79
N GLY A 112 -4.80 10.89 41.59
CA GLY A 112 -4.21 9.79 40.84
C GLY A 112 -5.20 9.30 39.78
N MET A 113 -4.71 8.61 38.75
CA MET A 113 -5.60 8.09 37.69
C MET A 113 -6.44 6.92 38.22
N PRO A 114 -7.78 6.99 38.23
CA PRO A 114 -8.62 5.89 38.67
C PRO A 114 -8.47 4.68 37.73
N PRO A 115 -8.22 3.45 38.23
CA PRO A 115 -8.07 2.27 37.37
C PRO A 115 -9.29 1.98 36.49
N ARG A 116 -10.50 2.36 36.95
CA ARG A 116 -11.76 2.15 36.23
C ARG A 116 -12.20 3.37 35.42
N PHE A 117 -11.30 4.29 35.10
CA PHE A 117 -11.53 5.35 34.13
C PHE A 117 -11.00 4.93 32.75
N VAL A 118 -11.87 4.89 31.75
CA VAL A 118 -11.56 4.52 30.36
C VAL A 118 -11.84 5.71 29.45
N PRO A 119 -10.83 6.52 29.11
CA PRO A 119 -11.08 7.70 28.28
C PRO A 119 -11.42 7.30 26.84
N GLY A 120 -12.38 8.00 26.24
CA GLY A 120 -12.92 7.66 24.92
C GLY A 120 -13.25 8.89 24.08
N HIS A 121 -13.10 8.80 22.75
CA HIS A 121 -13.47 9.89 21.84
C HIS A 121 -14.15 9.32 20.59
N PRO A 122 -15.47 9.51 20.43
CA PRO A 122 -16.16 9.16 19.20
C PRO A 122 -15.85 10.20 18.11
N ILE A 123 -15.37 9.73 16.95
CA ILE A 123 -15.16 10.54 15.75
C ILE A 123 -16.46 10.54 14.94
N ALA A 124 -17.49 11.15 15.52
CA ALA A 124 -18.80 11.31 14.94
C ALA A 124 -19.36 12.67 15.34
N GLY A 125 -20.20 13.27 14.49
CA GLY A 125 -20.80 14.56 14.77
C GLY A 125 -21.71 15.02 13.63
N SER A 126 -22.51 16.03 13.92
CA SER A 126 -23.37 16.72 12.95
C SER A 126 -23.39 18.20 13.26
N GLU A 127 -23.81 19.01 12.30
CA GLU A 127 -24.10 20.44 12.50
C GLU A 127 -25.32 20.69 13.40
N GLN A 128 -26.09 19.64 13.73
CA GLN A 128 -27.23 19.71 14.65
C GLN A 128 -26.77 19.52 16.10
N SER A 129 -27.42 20.22 17.02
CA SER A 129 -27.08 20.22 18.45
C SER A 129 -28.30 19.93 19.33
N GLY A 130 -28.07 19.69 20.61
CA GLY A 130 -29.12 19.39 21.59
C GLY A 130 -29.62 17.94 21.55
N VAL A 131 -30.54 17.62 22.47
CA VAL A 131 -31.09 16.27 22.65
C VAL A 131 -32.01 15.83 21.51
N GLU A 132 -32.65 16.78 20.82
CA GLU A 132 -33.51 16.50 19.66
C GLU A 132 -32.73 15.89 18.49
N ALA A 133 -31.43 16.22 18.38
CA ALA A 133 -30.53 15.66 17.39
C ALA A 133 -30.04 14.24 17.74
N ALA A 134 -30.43 13.68 18.89
CA ALA A 134 -30.00 12.36 19.34
C ALA A 134 -30.45 11.24 18.37
N ASN A 135 -29.47 10.53 17.83
CA ASN A 135 -29.64 9.47 16.87
C ASN A 135 -28.94 8.19 17.35
N GLY A 136 -29.72 7.16 17.70
CA GLY A 136 -29.18 5.86 18.16
C GLY A 136 -28.28 5.15 17.13
N GLN A 137 -28.29 5.61 15.87
CA GLN A 137 -27.46 5.08 14.79
C GLN A 137 -26.24 5.95 14.45
N LEU A 138 -25.99 7.03 15.20
CA LEU A 138 -24.94 8.01 14.91
C LEU A 138 -23.55 7.38 14.76
N PHE A 139 -23.24 6.37 15.58
CA PHE A 139 -21.90 5.79 15.65
C PHE A 139 -21.68 4.61 14.70
N ARG A 140 -22.70 4.17 13.96
CA ARG A 140 -22.55 3.06 13.00
C ARG A 140 -21.48 3.41 11.98
N ARG A 141 -20.47 2.54 11.84
CA ARG A 141 -19.31 2.70 10.93
C ARG A 141 -18.49 3.98 11.18
N HIS A 142 -18.63 4.59 12.35
CA HIS A 142 -17.78 5.69 12.79
C HIS A 142 -16.72 5.16 13.75
N LYS A 143 -15.56 5.84 13.76
CA LYS A 143 -14.47 5.45 14.66
C LYS A 143 -14.73 5.92 16.07
N VAL A 144 -14.38 5.08 17.03
CA VAL A 144 -14.27 5.48 18.44
C VAL A 144 -12.87 5.14 18.89
N ILE A 145 -12.15 6.13 19.41
CA ILE A 145 -10.80 5.96 19.91
C ILE A 145 -10.86 5.84 21.43
N LEU A 146 -10.47 4.68 21.95
CA LEU A 146 -10.22 4.51 23.38
C LEU A 146 -8.74 4.76 23.67
N THR A 147 -8.44 5.45 24.76
CA THR A 147 -7.06 5.73 25.16
C THR A 147 -6.75 5.12 26.53
N PRO A 148 -6.65 3.78 26.62
CA PRO A 148 -6.32 3.12 27.88
C PRO A 148 -4.93 3.53 28.35
N LEU A 149 -4.80 3.75 29.67
CA LEU A 149 -3.54 4.03 30.35
C LEU A 149 -2.96 2.73 30.93
N GLU A 150 -1.71 2.77 31.37
CA GLU A 150 -1.03 1.61 31.98
C GLU A 150 -1.80 1.05 33.18
N GLN A 151 -2.47 1.92 33.95
CA GLN A 151 -3.23 1.54 35.14
C GLN A 151 -4.70 1.20 34.84
N THR A 152 -5.16 1.30 33.58
CA THR A 152 -6.54 1.02 33.21
C THR A 152 -6.87 -0.46 33.43
N ASP A 153 -7.91 -0.73 34.20
CA ASP A 153 -8.46 -2.06 34.45
C ASP A 153 -8.90 -2.71 33.13
N PRO A 154 -8.30 -3.85 32.72
CA PRO A 154 -8.65 -4.54 31.48
C PRO A 154 -10.13 -4.95 31.41
N ALA A 155 -10.77 -5.25 32.56
CA ALA A 155 -12.19 -5.59 32.60
C ALA A 155 -13.06 -4.37 32.32
N ALA A 156 -12.69 -3.19 32.85
CA ALA A 156 -13.38 -1.94 32.57
C ALA A 156 -13.25 -1.55 31.09
N LEU A 157 -12.05 -1.67 30.52
CA LEU A 157 -11.80 -1.43 29.10
C LEU A 157 -12.66 -2.33 28.21
N ALA A 158 -12.73 -3.64 28.52
CA ALA A 158 -13.53 -4.59 27.75
C ALA A 158 -15.04 -4.26 27.76
N VAL A 159 -15.56 -3.73 28.86
CA VAL A 159 -16.95 -3.28 28.95
C VAL A 159 -17.19 -2.08 28.05
N VAL A 160 -16.35 -1.04 28.13
CA VAL A 160 -16.51 0.19 27.32
C VAL A 160 -16.33 -0.10 25.83
N ASP A 161 -15.34 -0.91 25.46
CA ASP A 161 -15.13 -1.37 24.08
C ASP A 161 -16.38 -2.07 23.54
N LYS A 162 -16.96 -2.99 24.33
CA LYS A 162 -18.19 -3.68 23.95
C LYS A 162 -19.37 -2.72 23.76
N LEU A 163 -19.56 -1.75 24.65
CA LEU A 163 -20.66 -0.77 24.52
C LEU A 163 -20.59 -0.02 23.19
N TRP A 164 -19.40 0.45 22.80
CA TRP A 164 -19.22 1.14 21.52
C TRP A 164 -19.44 0.21 20.32
N ARG A 165 -18.97 -1.04 20.38
CA ARG A 165 -19.19 -2.02 19.30
C ARG A 165 -20.66 -2.38 19.11
N GLU A 166 -21.46 -2.43 20.18
CA GLU A 166 -22.91 -2.66 20.08
C GLU A 166 -23.65 -1.52 19.39
N LEU A 167 -23.08 -0.30 19.39
CA LEU A 167 -23.56 0.83 18.60
C LEU A 167 -23.10 0.77 17.13
N GLY A 168 -22.39 -0.29 16.74
CA GLY A 168 -21.83 -0.49 15.40
C GLY A 168 -20.61 0.39 15.12
N ALA A 169 -19.92 0.86 16.16
CA ALA A 169 -18.71 1.67 16.02
C ALA A 169 -17.45 0.82 15.78
N ASP A 170 -16.51 1.39 15.03
CA ASP A 170 -15.17 0.83 14.83
C ASP A 170 -14.24 1.30 15.94
N VAL A 171 -14.07 0.47 16.97
CA VAL A 171 -13.25 0.80 18.14
C VAL A 171 -11.77 0.56 17.85
N GLU A 172 -10.96 1.61 18.01
CA GLU A 172 -9.49 1.61 17.92
C GLU A 172 -8.88 2.07 19.25
N HIS A 173 -7.65 1.63 19.54
CA HIS A 173 -6.92 2.05 20.74
C HIS A 173 -5.74 2.93 20.38
N MET A 174 -5.51 4.00 21.15
CA MET A 174 -4.43 4.96 20.90
C MET A 174 -3.84 5.49 22.20
N GLN A 175 -2.55 5.86 22.20
CA GLN A 175 -1.96 6.59 23.33
C GLN A 175 -2.52 8.02 23.39
N VAL A 176 -2.61 8.58 24.60
CA VAL A 176 -3.21 9.90 24.87
C VAL A 176 -2.52 11.01 24.07
N GLU A 177 -1.18 11.04 24.10
CA GLU A 177 -0.38 12.05 23.40
C GLU A 177 -0.55 11.91 21.88
N ARG A 178 -0.56 10.67 21.39
CA ARG A 178 -0.74 10.38 19.97
C ARG A 178 -2.12 10.78 19.47
N HIS A 179 -3.15 10.57 20.28
CA HIS A 179 -4.51 11.01 19.99
C HIS A 179 -4.53 12.52 19.77
N ASP A 180 -4.04 13.29 20.75
CA ASP A 180 -4.10 14.75 20.69
C ASP A 180 -3.29 15.33 19.53
N GLU A 181 -2.15 14.72 19.18
CA GLU A 181 -1.37 15.09 17.98
C GLU A 181 -2.12 14.80 16.67
N VAL A 182 -2.73 13.61 16.55
CA VAL A 182 -3.45 13.22 15.33
C VAL A 182 -4.67 14.13 15.13
N LEU A 183 -5.43 14.40 16.19
CA LEU A 183 -6.62 15.26 16.10
C LEU A 183 -6.25 16.73 15.89
N ALA A 184 -5.12 17.20 16.42
CA ALA A 184 -4.59 18.53 16.11
C ALA A 184 -4.36 18.69 14.59
N ALA A 185 -3.74 17.70 13.95
CA ALA A 185 -3.43 17.74 12.52
C ALA A 185 -4.64 17.51 11.61
N THR A 186 -5.52 16.57 11.98
CA THR A 186 -6.60 16.09 11.09
C THR A 186 -7.94 16.79 11.30
N SER A 187 -8.14 17.42 12.46
CA SER A 187 -9.40 18.07 12.82
C SER A 187 -9.20 19.53 13.23
N HIS A 188 -8.35 19.81 14.21
CA HIS A 188 -8.28 21.14 14.82
C HIS A 188 -7.64 22.19 13.91
N LEU A 189 -6.47 21.91 13.34
CA LEU A 189 -5.81 22.84 12.42
C LEU A 189 -6.68 23.17 11.20
N PRO A 190 -7.33 22.20 10.51
CA PRO A 190 -8.28 22.52 9.44
C PRO A 190 -9.38 23.50 9.85
N HIS A 191 -9.99 23.33 11.03
CA HIS A 191 -11.00 24.27 11.53
C HIS A 191 -10.40 25.65 11.81
N LEU A 192 -9.23 25.71 12.45
CA LEU A 192 -8.54 26.97 12.72
C LEU A 192 -8.23 27.74 11.43
N LEU A 193 -7.75 27.05 10.39
CA LEU A 193 -7.48 27.63 9.07
C LEU A 193 -8.77 28.08 8.37
N ALA A 194 -9.85 27.30 8.46
CA ALA A 194 -11.14 27.67 7.88
C ALA A 194 -11.74 28.91 8.55
N PHE A 195 -11.78 28.95 9.89
CA PHE A 195 -12.22 30.14 10.65
C PHE A 195 -11.35 31.35 10.32
N GLY A 196 -10.02 31.19 10.36
CA GLY A 196 -9.07 32.27 10.08
C GLY A 196 -9.19 32.84 8.67
N LEU A 197 -9.39 31.98 7.66
CA LEU A 197 -9.58 32.43 6.28
C LEU A 197 -10.89 33.22 6.12
N VAL A 198 -12.00 32.72 6.65
CA VAL A 198 -13.31 33.39 6.56
C VAL A 198 -13.28 34.73 7.28
N ASP A 199 -12.74 34.78 8.50
CA ASP A 199 -12.61 36.01 9.30
C ASP A 199 -11.70 37.04 8.62
N SER A 200 -10.57 36.60 8.04
CA SER A 200 -9.65 37.47 7.30
C SER A 200 -10.31 38.12 6.08
N LEU A 201 -11.14 37.38 5.34
CA LEU A 201 -11.86 37.91 4.17
C LEU A 201 -13.04 38.79 4.58
N ALA A 202 -13.76 38.45 5.65
CA ALA A 202 -14.89 39.24 6.14
C ALA A 202 -14.49 40.65 6.58
N LYS A 203 -13.25 40.82 7.08
CA LYS A 203 -12.67 42.10 7.51
C LYS A 203 -12.25 43.03 6.37
N ARG A 204 -12.26 42.57 5.11
CA ARG A 204 -11.88 43.40 3.95
C ARG A 204 -13.05 44.31 3.53
N SER A 205 -12.73 45.51 3.07
CA SER A 205 -13.72 46.48 2.57
C SER A 205 -14.52 46.00 1.35
N GLU A 206 -14.00 45.02 0.61
CA GLU A 206 -14.57 44.45 -0.61
C GLU A 206 -15.25 43.08 -0.38
N ASN A 207 -15.61 42.75 0.87
CA ASN A 207 -16.08 41.41 1.25
C ASN A 207 -17.25 40.90 0.41
N LEU A 208 -18.22 41.76 0.05
CA LEU A 208 -19.40 41.39 -0.75
C LEU A 208 -19.01 40.90 -2.15
N ASP A 209 -18.01 41.52 -2.78
CA ASP A 209 -17.54 41.11 -4.10
C ASP A 209 -16.72 39.81 -3.99
N ILE A 210 -15.86 39.68 -2.97
CA ILE A 210 -15.08 38.46 -2.72
C ILE A 210 -16.00 37.24 -2.54
N PHE A 211 -17.04 37.36 -1.72
CA PHE A 211 -17.99 36.25 -1.51
C PHE A 211 -18.89 36.00 -2.71
N ARG A 212 -19.19 37.03 -3.52
CA ARG A 212 -19.98 36.89 -4.76
C ARG A 212 -19.28 36.06 -5.84
N TYR A 213 -17.95 36.13 -5.91
CA TYR A 213 -17.15 35.34 -6.86
C TYR A 213 -16.61 34.03 -6.28
N ALA A 214 -16.92 33.72 -5.02
CA ALA A 214 -16.52 32.47 -4.40
C ALA A 214 -17.18 31.26 -5.12
N ALA A 215 -16.37 30.42 -5.74
CA ALA A 215 -16.81 29.20 -6.41
C ALA A 215 -16.93 28.01 -5.43
N GLY A 216 -17.36 26.85 -5.95
CA GLY A 216 -17.54 25.63 -5.16
C GLY A 216 -16.34 25.23 -4.29
N GLY A 217 -15.10 25.43 -4.77
CA GLY A 217 -13.90 25.12 -4.00
C GLY A 217 -13.74 25.95 -2.72
N PHE A 218 -14.14 27.22 -2.73
CA PHE A 218 -14.13 28.07 -1.52
C PHE A 218 -15.16 27.57 -0.51
N ARG A 219 -16.38 27.28 -0.98
CA ARG A 219 -17.44 26.71 -0.14
C ARG A 219 -17.01 25.39 0.49
N ASP A 220 -16.38 24.50 -0.27
CA ASP A 220 -15.99 23.18 0.24
C ASP A 220 -14.87 23.28 1.27
N PHE A 221 -13.89 24.16 1.07
CA PHE A 221 -12.80 24.41 2.02
C PHE A 221 -13.30 25.08 3.31
N THR A 222 -14.23 26.04 3.20
CA THR A 222 -14.72 26.83 4.34
C THR A 222 -15.97 26.24 5.01
N ARG A 223 -16.52 25.14 4.49
CA ARG A 223 -17.74 24.49 5.02
C ARG A 223 -17.71 24.28 6.53
N ILE A 224 -16.56 23.87 7.07
CA ILE A 224 -16.38 23.54 8.48
C ILE A 224 -16.29 24.76 9.41
N ALA A 225 -16.10 25.97 8.86
CA ALA A 225 -16.17 27.21 9.63
C ALA A 225 -17.62 27.55 10.08
N GLY A 226 -18.63 26.82 9.59
CA GLY A 226 -20.00 26.91 10.09
C GLY A 226 -20.27 26.13 11.40
N SER A 227 -19.25 25.47 11.96
CA SER A 227 -19.37 24.71 13.21
C SER A 227 -19.52 25.62 14.44
N ASP A 228 -19.97 25.06 15.57
CA ASP A 228 -20.21 25.82 16.81
C ASP A 228 -18.93 26.50 17.35
N PRO A 229 -18.92 27.83 17.51
CA PRO A 229 -17.71 28.56 17.90
C PRO A 229 -17.29 28.35 19.36
N VAL A 230 -18.23 28.03 20.27
CA VAL A 230 -17.93 27.80 21.69
C VAL A 230 -17.22 26.46 21.85
N MET A 231 -17.73 25.41 21.20
CA MET A 231 -17.10 24.10 21.17
C MET A 231 -15.66 24.19 20.62
N TRP A 232 -15.46 24.90 19.51
CA TRP A 232 -14.13 25.03 18.90
C TRP A 232 -13.17 25.88 19.74
N HIS A 233 -13.66 26.94 20.38
CA HIS A 233 -12.91 27.69 21.39
C HIS A 233 -12.37 26.75 22.48
N ASP A 234 -13.24 25.93 23.05
CA ASP A 234 -12.89 25.00 24.13
C ASP A 234 -11.87 23.95 23.68
N ILE A 235 -12.04 23.40 22.47
CA ILE A 235 -11.12 22.42 21.87
C ILE A 235 -9.72 23.01 21.69
N PHE A 236 -9.60 24.24 21.17
CA PHE A 236 -8.30 24.87 20.97
C PHE A 236 -7.59 25.16 22.30
N LEU A 237 -8.32 25.49 23.36
CA LEU A 237 -7.74 25.66 24.69
C LEU A 237 -7.34 24.32 25.31
N ALA A 238 -8.18 23.29 25.17
CA ALA A 238 -7.95 21.97 25.74
C ALA A 238 -6.76 21.24 25.09
N ASN A 239 -6.59 21.37 23.77
CA ASN A 239 -5.49 20.75 23.01
C ASN A 239 -4.44 21.79 22.51
N ARG A 240 -4.24 22.86 23.29
CA ARG A 240 -3.42 24.03 22.89
C ARG A 240 -2.03 23.66 22.37
N GLU A 241 -1.31 22.81 23.08
CA GLU A 241 0.09 22.52 22.76
C GLU A 241 0.24 21.78 21.43
N ALA A 242 -0.59 20.75 21.18
CA ALA A 242 -0.53 20.02 19.92
C ALA A 242 -1.00 20.90 18.74
N VAL A 243 -2.05 21.70 18.94
CA VAL A 243 -2.54 22.65 17.93
C VAL A 243 -1.45 23.66 17.56
N LEU A 244 -0.75 24.25 18.53
CA LEU A 244 0.35 25.19 18.27
C LEU A 244 1.49 24.53 17.51
N ARG A 245 1.92 23.32 17.91
CA ARG A 245 2.97 22.58 17.19
C ARG A 245 2.59 22.35 15.73
N THR A 246 1.39 21.86 15.46
CA THR A 246 0.93 21.61 14.08
C THR A 246 0.78 22.92 13.29
N LEU A 247 0.29 23.99 13.93
CA LEU A 247 0.18 25.30 13.29
C LEU A 247 1.56 25.87 12.91
N ASP A 248 2.56 25.74 13.78
CA ASP A 248 3.93 26.17 13.49
C ASP A 248 4.53 25.38 12.31
N THR A 249 4.31 24.06 12.26
CA THR A 249 4.70 23.24 11.09
C THR A 249 4.04 23.74 9.81
N PHE A 250 2.72 23.96 9.84
CA PHE A 250 1.99 24.46 8.67
C PHE A 250 2.44 25.87 8.25
N ARG A 251 2.75 26.75 9.21
CA ARG A 251 3.27 28.09 8.92
C ARG A 251 4.62 28.00 8.19
N ASN A 252 5.52 27.14 8.64
CA ASN A 252 6.82 26.95 7.96
C ASN A 252 6.63 26.43 6.52
N ASP A 253 5.69 25.49 6.30
CA ASP A 253 5.38 24.98 4.97
C ASP A 253 4.74 26.07 4.08
N LEU A 254 3.88 26.91 4.66
CA LEU A 254 3.24 28.03 3.98
C LEU A 254 4.25 29.13 3.62
N ASP A 255 5.20 29.43 4.51
CA ASP A 255 6.30 30.37 4.27
C ASP A 255 7.19 29.86 3.12
N ALA A 256 7.50 28.55 3.09
CA ALA A 256 8.23 27.95 1.98
C ALA A 256 7.47 28.05 0.64
N LEU A 257 6.13 27.91 0.65
CA LEU A 257 5.30 28.14 -0.53
C LEU A 257 5.27 29.63 -0.93
N ARG A 258 5.17 30.53 0.04
CA ARG A 258 5.22 31.98 -0.19
C ARG A 258 6.53 32.38 -0.84
N ASP A 259 7.66 31.87 -0.35
CA ASP A 259 8.99 32.12 -0.89
C ASP A 259 9.13 31.57 -2.32
N ALA A 260 8.59 30.38 -2.59
CA ALA A 260 8.57 29.81 -3.93
C ALA A 260 7.77 30.68 -4.92
N VAL A 261 6.62 31.21 -4.50
CA VAL A 261 5.82 32.14 -5.32
C VAL A 261 6.58 33.44 -5.56
N ASP A 262 7.17 34.03 -4.52
CA ASP A 262 7.93 35.29 -4.58
C ASP A 262 9.15 35.18 -5.51
N ALA A 263 9.83 34.04 -5.46
CA ALA A 263 10.98 33.72 -6.30
C ALA A 263 10.62 33.24 -7.72
N GLY A 264 9.33 32.94 -7.99
CA GLY A 264 8.92 32.32 -9.25
C GLY A 264 9.43 30.88 -9.44
N ASP A 265 9.70 30.16 -8.35
CA ASP A 265 10.20 28.77 -8.37
C ASP A 265 9.08 27.78 -8.73
N GLY A 266 8.85 27.62 -10.03
CA GLY A 266 7.88 26.68 -10.56
C GLY A 266 8.14 25.21 -10.19
N HIS A 267 9.41 24.82 -9.98
CA HIS A 267 9.77 23.45 -9.65
C HIS A 267 9.35 23.10 -8.21
N GLN A 268 9.63 23.99 -7.25
CA GLN A 268 9.19 23.82 -5.87
C GLN A 268 7.65 23.78 -5.77
N LEU A 269 6.96 24.69 -6.47
CA LEU A 269 5.50 24.74 -6.52
C LEU A 269 4.91 23.43 -7.07
N LEU A 270 5.38 22.98 -8.23
CA LEU A 270 4.92 21.74 -8.85
C LEU A 270 5.17 20.53 -7.95
N GLY A 271 6.33 20.49 -7.27
CA GLY A 271 6.65 19.45 -6.31
C GLY A 271 5.69 19.39 -5.13
N VAL A 272 5.38 20.54 -4.50
CA VAL A 272 4.41 20.60 -3.39
C VAL A 272 3.02 20.17 -3.86
N PHE A 273 2.55 20.69 -5.00
CA PHE A 273 1.21 20.37 -5.51
C PHE A 273 1.08 18.89 -5.91
N THR A 274 2.12 18.32 -6.51
CA THR A 274 2.16 16.88 -6.86
C THR A 274 2.08 16.02 -5.61
N ARG A 275 2.90 16.30 -4.58
CA ARG A 275 2.84 15.55 -3.31
C ARG A 275 1.48 15.68 -2.63
N ALA A 276 0.91 16.89 -2.60
CA ALA A 276 -0.42 17.13 -2.03
C ALA A 276 -1.52 16.35 -2.77
N ARG A 277 -1.50 16.34 -4.11
CA ARG A 277 -2.43 15.57 -4.94
C ARG A 277 -2.32 14.07 -4.66
N VAL A 278 -1.10 13.55 -4.64
CA VAL A 278 -0.84 12.11 -4.42
C VAL A 278 -1.27 11.68 -3.03
N ALA A 279 -0.95 12.46 -1.99
CA ALA A 279 -1.41 12.21 -0.63
C ALA A 279 -2.96 12.18 -0.54
N ARG A 280 -3.65 13.07 -1.25
CA ARG A 280 -5.11 13.10 -1.34
C ARG A 280 -5.69 11.89 -2.08
N GLU A 281 -5.10 11.51 -3.22
CA GLU A 281 -5.52 10.34 -3.99
C GLU A 281 -5.33 9.05 -3.15
N HIS A 282 -4.21 8.94 -2.44
CA HIS A 282 -3.96 7.83 -1.51
C HIS A 282 -4.97 7.81 -0.36
N PHE A 283 -5.25 8.95 0.27
CA PHE A 283 -6.29 9.06 1.30
C PHE A 283 -7.67 8.65 0.77
N SER A 284 -8.02 9.07 -0.44
CA SER A 284 -9.26 8.68 -1.11
C SER A 284 -9.32 7.18 -1.36
N LYS A 285 -8.19 6.56 -1.78
CA LYS A 285 -8.08 5.10 -1.92
C LYS A 285 -8.17 4.37 -0.58
N ILE A 286 -7.64 4.91 0.52
CA ILE A 286 -7.81 4.32 1.86
C ILE A 286 -9.28 4.36 2.27
N LEU A 287 -9.98 5.48 2.06
CA LEU A 287 -11.40 5.59 2.35
C LEU A 287 -12.24 4.65 1.47
N ALA A 288 -11.93 4.59 0.18
CA ALA A 288 -12.60 3.68 -0.76
C ALA A 288 -12.29 2.21 -0.47
N ARG A 289 -11.03 1.86 -0.17
CA ARG A 289 -10.64 0.52 0.30
C ARG A 289 -11.35 0.20 1.60
N ARG A 290 -11.55 1.11 2.55
CA ARG A 290 -12.35 0.83 3.77
C ARG A 290 -13.81 0.53 3.44
N ALA A 291 -14.43 1.34 2.58
CA ALA A 291 -15.80 1.07 2.10
C ALA A 291 -15.92 -0.28 1.33
N TYR A 292 -14.82 -0.74 0.73
CA TYR A 292 -14.73 -2.05 0.06
C TYR A 292 -14.26 -3.20 0.98
N VAL A 293 -13.43 -2.93 1.98
CA VAL A 293 -12.86 -3.91 2.93
C VAL A 293 -13.92 -4.30 3.95
N ASP A 294 -14.80 -3.38 4.34
CA ASP A 294 -16.02 -3.70 5.09
C ASP A 294 -17.00 -4.57 4.27
N ALA A 295 -16.82 -4.64 2.94
CA ALA A 295 -17.54 -5.53 2.04
C ALA A 295 -16.73 -6.78 1.61
N MET A 296 -15.40 -6.83 1.81
CA MET A 296 -14.54 -7.91 1.30
C MET A 296 -13.30 -8.17 2.16
N ASN A 297 -13.36 -9.22 2.97
CA ASN A 297 -12.18 -10.01 3.33
C ASN A 297 -11.52 -10.53 2.04
N SER A 298 -10.51 -9.80 1.55
CA SER A 298 -9.91 -9.97 0.22
C SER A 298 -8.86 -11.10 0.18
N ASN A 299 -9.23 -12.29 0.66
CA ASN A 299 -8.46 -13.55 0.48
C ASN A 299 -9.19 -14.56 -0.43
N ASN A 300 -10.29 -14.15 -1.10
CA ASN A 300 -11.20 -15.07 -1.78
C ASN A 300 -11.53 -14.64 -3.23
N LEU A 301 -10.60 -13.97 -3.93
CA LEU A 301 -10.79 -13.71 -5.36
C LEU A 301 -10.49 -14.99 -6.14
N ILE A 302 -11.52 -15.52 -6.81
CA ILE A 302 -11.45 -16.77 -7.57
C ILE A 302 -11.60 -16.45 -9.06
N PHE A 303 -10.74 -17.05 -9.89
CA PHE A 303 -10.94 -17.10 -11.34
C PHE A 303 -11.59 -18.43 -11.73
N LEU A 304 -12.61 -18.36 -12.57
CA LEU A 304 -13.20 -19.52 -13.24
C LEU A 304 -12.70 -19.56 -14.69
N ALA A 305 -11.86 -20.54 -15.00
CA ALA A 305 -11.25 -20.73 -16.31
C ALA A 305 -11.91 -21.93 -17.02
N ASN A 306 -12.63 -21.67 -18.12
CA ASN A 306 -13.43 -22.66 -18.83
C ASN A 306 -12.66 -23.33 -19.97
N PRO A 307 -12.96 -24.61 -20.28
CA PRO A 307 -12.34 -25.33 -21.37
C PRO A 307 -12.46 -24.68 -22.74
N GLY A 308 -11.41 -24.88 -23.52
CA GLY A 308 -11.34 -24.51 -24.93
C GLY A 308 -11.22 -23.01 -25.17
N GLY A 309 -11.07 -22.67 -26.44
CA GLY A 309 -10.71 -21.32 -26.89
C GLY A 309 -9.71 -21.44 -28.04
N ARG A 310 -9.62 -20.38 -28.82
CA ARG A 310 -8.57 -20.21 -29.84
C ARG A 310 -8.11 -18.77 -29.78
N LEU A 311 -6.81 -18.57 -29.85
CA LEU A 311 -6.23 -17.23 -29.77
C LEU A 311 -6.13 -16.63 -31.16
N THR A 312 -6.76 -15.46 -31.34
CA THR A 312 -6.70 -14.73 -32.61
C THR A 312 -6.51 -13.23 -32.38
N GLY A 313 -5.75 -12.59 -33.26
CA GLY A 313 -5.64 -11.13 -33.33
C GLY A 313 -4.26 -10.60 -32.98
N ARG A 314 -4.22 -9.35 -32.54
CA ARG A 314 -3.00 -8.62 -32.17
C ARG A 314 -3.22 -7.93 -30.83
N ILE A 315 -2.30 -8.09 -29.90
CA ILE A 315 -2.36 -7.44 -28.58
C ILE A 315 -0.99 -6.91 -28.18
N ARG A 316 -1.00 -5.87 -27.33
CA ARG A 316 0.18 -5.40 -26.59
C ARG A 316 -0.04 -5.70 -25.11
N VAL A 317 0.87 -6.47 -24.52
CA VAL A 317 0.86 -6.74 -23.07
C VAL A 317 1.45 -5.54 -22.30
N PRO A 318 1.24 -5.44 -20.98
CA PRO A 318 1.81 -4.36 -20.18
C PRO A 318 3.34 -4.26 -20.29
N GLY A 319 3.89 -3.10 -19.93
CA GLY A 319 5.33 -2.85 -19.99
C GLY A 319 6.15 -3.71 -19.02
N ASP A 320 7.43 -3.88 -19.35
CA ASP A 320 8.38 -4.63 -18.53
C ASP A 320 8.53 -4.04 -17.13
N LYS A 321 8.23 -4.86 -16.12
CA LYS A 321 8.31 -4.51 -14.71
C LYS A 321 9.72 -4.09 -14.29
N SER A 322 10.75 -4.81 -14.75
CA SER A 322 12.15 -4.56 -14.38
C SER A 322 12.66 -3.23 -14.95
N ILE A 323 12.29 -2.89 -16.18
CA ILE A 323 12.61 -1.61 -16.83
C ILE A 323 11.80 -0.48 -16.19
N SER A 324 10.52 -0.70 -15.88
CA SER A 324 9.67 0.29 -15.19
C SER A 324 10.24 0.71 -13.83
N HIS A 325 10.75 -0.22 -13.02
CA HIS A 325 11.42 0.13 -11.76
C HIS A 325 12.65 1.02 -12.00
N ARG A 326 13.47 0.67 -12.98
CA ARG A 326 14.74 1.36 -13.28
C ARG A 326 14.52 2.71 -13.94
N SER A 327 13.46 2.89 -14.73
CA SER A 327 13.15 4.17 -15.36
C SER A 327 12.81 5.22 -14.32
N ILE A 328 12.05 4.86 -13.28
CA ILE A 328 11.81 5.73 -12.11
C ILE A 328 13.12 6.02 -11.38
N MET A 329 13.90 5.00 -11.04
CA MET A 329 15.13 5.17 -10.26
C MET A 329 16.15 6.06 -10.96
N LEU A 330 16.46 5.75 -12.22
CA LEU A 330 17.48 6.46 -12.98
C LEU A 330 16.98 7.83 -13.45
N GLY A 331 15.71 7.94 -13.86
CA GLY A 331 15.08 9.22 -14.22
C GLY A 331 15.08 10.20 -13.05
N SER A 332 14.88 9.70 -11.84
CA SER A 332 14.91 10.50 -10.62
C SER A 332 16.30 11.02 -10.28
N LEU A 333 17.35 10.26 -10.61
CA LEU A 333 18.75 10.60 -10.34
C LEU A 333 19.43 11.36 -11.49
N ALA A 334 18.73 11.55 -12.61
CA ALA A 334 19.23 12.23 -13.78
C ALA A 334 19.21 13.77 -13.62
N GLU A 335 20.03 14.45 -14.40
CA GLU A 335 19.94 15.90 -14.63
C GLU A 335 18.95 16.14 -15.79
N GLY A 336 17.84 16.84 -15.52
CA GLY A 336 16.81 17.18 -16.50
C GLY A 336 15.48 16.42 -16.35
N THR A 337 14.65 16.45 -17.38
CA THR A 337 13.32 15.81 -17.39
C THR A 337 13.33 14.52 -18.19
N THR A 338 12.99 13.40 -17.54
CA THR A 338 12.88 12.08 -18.18
C THR A 338 11.42 11.81 -18.50
N GLU A 339 11.12 11.46 -19.74
CA GLU A 339 9.79 11.05 -20.18
C GLU A 339 9.75 9.53 -20.36
N VAL A 340 8.76 8.87 -19.78
CA VAL A 340 8.59 7.42 -19.84
C VAL A 340 7.25 7.10 -20.48
N GLU A 341 7.26 6.23 -21.49
CA GLU A 341 6.07 5.65 -22.11
C GLU A 341 6.04 4.13 -21.89
N GLY A 342 4.85 3.55 -21.87
CA GLY A 342 4.68 2.10 -21.63
C GLY A 342 4.97 1.66 -20.19
N PHE A 343 5.06 2.58 -19.23
CA PHE A 343 5.28 2.26 -17.82
C PHE A 343 4.23 1.28 -17.27
N LEU A 344 4.68 0.27 -16.53
CA LEU A 344 3.79 -0.67 -15.86
C LEU A 344 3.09 -0.02 -14.66
N GLU A 345 1.78 0.16 -14.74
CA GLU A 345 0.95 0.66 -13.62
C GLU A 345 0.57 -0.45 -12.60
N GLY A 346 1.52 -1.34 -12.29
CA GLY A 346 1.38 -2.38 -11.27
C GLY A 346 1.75 -1.87 -9.88
N GLU A 347 1.18 -2.46 -8.82
CA GLU A 347 1.38 -2.02 -7.42
C GLU A 347 2.86 -1.92 -7.04
N ASP A 348 3.70 -2.84 -7.51
CA ASP A 348 5.15 -2.85 -7.25
C ASP A 348 5.86 -1.62 -7.85
N ALA A 349 5.59 -1.30 -9.12
CA ALA A 349 6.22 -0.17 -9.80
C ALA A 349 5.69 1.17 -9.26
N LEU A 350 4.40 1.21 -8.91
CA LEU A 350 3.79 2.34 -8.21
C LEU A 350 4.40 2.57 -6.82
N ALA A 351 4.77 1.51 -6.09
CA ALA A 351 5.46 1.63 -4.82
C ALA A 351 6.87 2.23 -4.97
N THR A 352 7.60 1.88 -6.04
CA THR A 352 8.87 2.57 -6.38
C THR A 352 8.63 4.05 -6.66
N LEU A 353 7.64 4.36 -7.50
CA LEU A 353 7.30 5.72 -7.87
C LEU A 353 6.97 6.56 -6.64
N GLN A 354 6.18 6.01 -5.71
CA GLN A 354 5.85 6.67 -4.45
C GLN A 354 7.09 6.90 -3.58
N ALA A 355 7.98 5.91 -3.46
CA ALA A 355 9.23 6.07 -2.70
C ALA A 355 10.07 7.26 -3.18
N PHE A 356 10.19 7.46 -4.49
CA PHE A 356 10.94 8.61 -5.03
C PHE A 356 10.21 9.95 -4.84
N ARG A 357 8.87 9.97 -4.88
CA ARG A 357 8.09 11.16 -4.50
C ARG A 357 8.30 11.54 -3.04
N ASP A 358 8.31 10.54 -2.15
CA ASP A 358 8.54 10.73 -0.72
C ASP A 358 9.96 11.24 -0.45
N MET A 359 10.93 10.86 -1.29
CA MET A 359 12.31 11.39 -1.28
C MET A 359 12.47 12.73 -2.03
N GLY A 360 11.38 13.41 -2.36
CA GLY A 360 11.38 14.78 -2.88
C GLY A 360 11.45 14.94 -4.39
N VAL A 361 11.37 13.85 -5.16
CA VAL A 361 11.35 13.92 -6.64
C VAL A 361 9.96 14.29 -7.14
N VAL A 362 9.89 15.21 -8.10
CA VAL A 362 8.63 15.55 -8.77
C VAL A 362 8.38 14.55 -9.89
N ILE A 363 7.34 13.74 -9.74
CA ILE A 363 6.95 12.74 -10.73
C ILE A 363 5.47 12.94 -11.08
N GLU A 364 5.17 13.22 -12.34
CA GLU A 364 3.83 13.34 -12.89
C GLU A 364 3.34 11.99 -13.45
N GLY A 365 2.03 11.73 -13.35
CA GLY A 365 1.45 10.44 -13.74
C GLY A 365 1.57 9.34 -12.66
N PRO A 366 1.52 8.05 -13.03
CA PRO A 366 1.33 7.56 -14.39
C PRO A 366 -0.08 7.85 -14.92
N HIS A 367 -0.18 8.07 -16.23
CA HIS A 367 -1.44 8.21 -16.95
C HIS A 367 -1.37 7.39 -18.26
N HIS A 368 -1.97 6.20 -18.26
CA HIS A 368 -1.92 5.26 -19.39
C HIS A 368 -0.47 4.92 -19.79
N GLY A 369 0.34 4.57 -18.80
CA GLY A 369 1.76 4.23 -18.97
C GLY A 369 2.68 5.42 -19.25
N ARG A 370 2.17 6.66 -19.23
CA ARG A 370 3.00 7.87 -19.37
C ARG A 370 3.40 8.45 -18.02
N VAL A 371 4.69 8.66 -17.80
CA VAL A 371 5.26 9.25 -16.58
C VAL A 371 6.27 10.32 -16.98
N THR A 372 6.24 11.47 -16.30
CA THR A 372 7.26 12.52 -16.45
C THR A 372 7.99 12.68 -15.13
N ILE A 373 9.32 12.54 -15.15
CA ILE A 373 10.18 12.56 -13.96
C ILE A 373 11.10 13.76 -14.06
N HIS A 374 11.01 14.66 -13.08
CA HIS A 374 11.92 15.79 -12.95
C HIS A 374 13.10 15.36 -12.08
N GLY A 375 14.19 14.99 -12.73
CA GLY A 375 15.38 14.44 -12.09
C GLY A 375 16.06 15.45 -11.17
N VAL A 376 16.51 14.98 -10.02
CA VAL A 376 17.14 15.80 -8.97
C VAL A 376 18.67 15.68 -8.96
N GLY A 377 19.23 14.90 -9.89
CA GLY A 377 20.66 14.55 -9.89
C GLY A 377 21.02 13.51 -8.82
N LEU A 378 22.22 12.94 -8.92
CA LEU A 378 22.68 11.84 -8.05
C LEU A 378 22.60 12.16 -6.55
N HIS A 379 22.82 13.42 -6.16
CA HIS A 379 22.85 13.87 -4.77
C HIS A 379 21.64 14.73 -4.37
N GLY A 380 20.58 14.76 -5.18
CA GLY A 380 19.42 15.62 -4.92
C GLY A 380 18.27 14.97 -4.15
N LEU A 381 18.36 13.67 -3.84
CA LEU A 381 17.36 12.99 -3.02
C LEU A 381 17.31 13.58 -1.61
N LYS A 382 16.14 13.56 -0.99
CA LYS A 382 15.88 14.06 0.36
C LYS A 382 15.41 12.93 1.29
N PRO A 383 15.57 13.07 2.61
CA PRO A 383 15.01 12.13 3.56
C PRO A 383 13.50 12.00 3.38
N ALA A 384 12.99 10.77 3.32
CA ALA A 384 11.56 10.53 3.34
C ALA A 384 10.97 10.90 4.73
N PRO A 385 9.70 11.32 4.81
CA PRO A 385 9.06 11.73 6.07
C PRO A 385 8.87 10.57 7.07
N GLY A 386 9.05 9.32 6.64
CA GLY A 386 8.93 8.11 7.46
C GLY A 386 9.46 6.88 6.74
N PRO A 387 9.17 5.66 7.25
CA PRO A 387 9.58 4.42 6.59
C PRO A 387 9.02 4.32 5.17
N ILE A 388 9.88 3.95 4.22
CA ILE A 388 9.53 3.75 2.82
C ILE A 388 8.88 2.38 2.67
N TYR A 389 7.57 2.37 2.41
CA TYR A 389 6.79 1.15 2.20
C TYR A 389 6.82 0.72 0.73
N LEU A 390 7.32 -0.48 0.46
CA LEU A 390 7.56 -0.99 -0.90
C LEU A 390 6.59 -2.08 -1.35
N GLY A 391 5.49 -2.29 -0.63
CA GLY A 391 4.51 -3.33 -0.94
C GLY A 391 5.15 -4.72 -0.99
N ASN A 392 4.95 -5.45 -2.10
CA ASN A 392 5.56 -6.76 -2.34
C ASN A 392 6.92 -6.70 -3.07
N SER A 393 7.36 -5.51 -3.47
CA SER A 393 8.44 -5.33 -4.44
C SER A 393 9.85 -5.58 -3.89
N GLY A 394 10.30 -6.83 -3.99
CA GLY A 394 11.70 -7.18 -3.69
C GLY A 394 12.71 -6.54 -4.63
N THR A 395 12.32 -6.22 -5.88
CA THR A 395 13.16 -5.44 -6.80
C THR A 395 13.40 -4.05 -6.24
N SER A 396 12.34 -3.35 -5.83
CA SER A 396 12.48 -2.01 -5.24
C SER A 396 13.38 -2.04 -4.02
N MET A 397 13.09 -2.91 -3.05
CA MET A 397 13.81 -2.92 -1.77
C MET A 397 15.31 -3.17 -1.94
N ARG A 398 15.68 -4.10 -2.81
CA ARG A 398 17.08 -4.45 -3.05
C ARG A 398 17.82 -3.38 -3.84
N LEU A 399 17.23 -2.80 -4.87
CA LEU A 399 17.88 -1.73 -5.65
C LEU A 399 17.97 -0.42 -4.86
N LEU A 400 16.90 -0.03 -4.15
CA LEU A 400 16.92 1.14 -3.26
C LEU A 400 17.95 0.96 -2.14
N SER A 401 18.20 -0.26 -1.64
CA SER A 401 19.24 -0.49 -0.63
C SER A 401 20.61 -0.02 -1.11
N GLY A 402 20.97 -0.26 -2.37
CA GLY A 402 22.22 0.20 -2.96
C GLY A 402 22.28 1.73 -3.11
N LEU A 403 21.18 2.34 -3.57
CA LEU A 403 21.08 3.80 -3.72
C LEU A 403 21.14 4.54 -2.38
N LEU A 404 20.38 4.03 -1.39
CA LEU A 404 20.23 4.65 -0.08
C LEU A 404 21.47 4.47 0.81
N ALA A 405 22.22 3.38 0.61
CA ALA A 405 23.50 3.16 1.31
C ALA A 405 24.54 4.27 1.05
N ALA A 406 24.37 5.04 -0.02
CA ALA A 406 25.25 6.13 -0.41
C ALA A 406 24.74 7.53 -0.05
N GLN A 407 23.54 7.65 0.52
CA GLN A 407 22.93 8.96 0.80
C GLN A 407 23.45 9.56 2.10
N SER A 408 23.29 10.88 2.27
CA SER A 408 23.68 11.61 3.48
C SER A 408 22.69 11.50 4.64
N PHE A 409 21.61 10.72 4.47
CA PHE A 409 20.51 10.62 5.41
C PHE A 409 20.09 9.17 5.70
N ASP A 410 19.52 8.95 6.88
CA ASP A 410 19.00 7.65 7.30
C ASP A 410 17.73 7.29 6.53
N SER A 411 17.53 6.01 6.28
CA SER A 411 16.33 5.49 5.62
C SER A 411 15.89 4.16 6.24
N VAL A 412 14.58 3.95 6.32
CA VAL A 412 13.98 2.68 6.75
C VAL A 412 13.15 2.11 5.60
N LEU A 413 13.44 0.89 5.17
CA LEU A 413 12.71 0.18 4.12
C LEU A 413 11.82 -0.91 4.74
N THR A 414 10.54 -0.92 4.37
CA THR A 414 9.55 -1.90 4.83
C THR A 414 8.67 -2.41 3.68
N GLY A 415 7.85 -3.42 3.93
CA GLY A 415 7.02 -4.10 2.95
C GLY A 415 5.81 -4.80 3.55
N ASP A 416 5.04 -5.48 2.71
CA ASP A 416 3.94 -6.34 3.16
C ASP A 416 4.45 -7.59 3.90
N ALA A 417 3.53 -8.45 4.34
CA ALA A 417 3.83 -9.68 5.06
C ALA A 417 4.65 -10.70 4.23
N SER A 418 4.55 -10.67 2.90
CA SER A 418 5.31 -11.56 2.00
C SER A 418 6.73 -11.01 1.80
N LEU A 419 6.89 -9.73 1.48
CA LEU A 419 8.20 -9.07 1.36
C LEU A 419 9.00 -9.16 2.66
N SER A 420 8.32 -9.03 3.81
CA SER A 420 8.95 -9.11 5.14
C SER A 420 9.56 -10.48 5.47
N LYS A 421 9.25 -11.54 4.72
CA LYS A 421 9.86 -12.88 4.89
C LYS A 421 11.09 -13.09 4.00
N ARG A 422 11.32 -12.22 3.02
CA ARG A 422 12.33 -12.42 1.98
C ARG A 422 13.73 -12.07 2.46
N PRO A 423 14.76 -12.83 2.07
CA PRO A 423 16.13 -12.57 2.52
C PRO A 423 16.72 -11.31 1.86
N MET A 424 17.29 -10.44 2.70
CA MET A 424 17.96 -9.18 2.32
C MET A 424 19.47 -9.20 2.55
N ASN A 425 20.01 -10.16 3.30
CA ASN A 425 21.45 -10.30 3.49
C ASN A 425 22.24 -10.45 2.17
N ARG A 426 21.61 -10.96 1.11
CA ARG A 426 22.21 -11.05 -0.22
C ARG A 426 22.60 -9.69 -0.82
N VAL A 427 21.97 -8.59 -0.38
CA VAL A 427 22.39 -7.23 -0.74
C VAL A 427 23.04 -6.52 0.44
N ALA A 428 22.57 -6.74 1.67
CA ALA A 428 23.10 -6.05 2.84
C ALA A 428 24.57 -6.43 3.15
N ASN A 429 24.95 -7.70 2.96
CA ASN A 429 26.33 -8.14 3.23
C ASN A 429 27.35 -7.46 2.32
N PRO A 430 27.24 -7.53 0.97
CA PRO A 430 28.21 -6.85 0.12
C PRO A 430 28.16 -5.32 0.26
N LEU A 431 27.01 -4.71 0.58
CA LEU A 431 26.97 -3.27 0.90
C LEU A 431 27.72 -2.94 2.21
N ARG A 432 27.66 -3.80 3.24
CA ARG A 432 28.48 -3.64 4.46
C ARG A 432 29.97 -3.75 4.14
N GLU A 433 30.36 -4.62 3.21
CA GLU A 433 31.74 -4.71 2.71
C GLU A 433 32.19 -3.43 1.99
N MET A 434 31.28 -2.72 1.32
CA MET A 434 31.54 -1.38 0.76
C MET A 434 31.66 -0.29 1.83
N GLY A 435 31.29 -0.56 3.09
CA GLY A 435 31.30 0.42 4.17
C GLY A 435 29.93 0.99 4.55
N ALA A 436 28.83 0.44 4.00
CA ALA A 436 27.49 0.82 4.42
C ALA A 436 27.17 0.32 5.84
N VAL A 437 26.39 1.09 6.59
CA VAL A 437 25.86 0.66 7.89
C VAL A 437 24.38 0.32 7.73
N ILE A 438 24.10 -0.99 7.69
CA ILE A 438 22.77 -1.54 7.43
C ILE A 438 22.39 -2.50 8.56
N GLU A 439 21.30 -2.19 9.23
CA GLU A 439 20.64 -3.04 10.22
C GLU A 439 19.45 -3.75 9.56
N THR A 440 19.27 -5.03 9.86
CA THR A 440 18.16 -5.86 9.37
C THR A 440 17.45 -6.49 10.55
N ALA A 441 16.17 -6.82 10.41
CA ALA A 441 15.48 -7.67 11.36
C ALA A 441 16.10 -9.08 11.43
N ALA A 442 15.58 -9.91 12.33
CA ALA A 442 16.02 -11.29 12.53
C ALA A 442 16.11 -12.06 11.19
N GLU A 443 17.15 -12.89 11.07
CA GLU A 443 17.46 -13.69 9.85
C GLU A 443 17.77 -12.85 8.60
N GLY A 444 18.06 -11.55 8.74
CA GLY A 444 18.43 -10.70 7.61
C GLY A 444 17.25 -10.29 6.73
N ARG A 445 16.10 -10.05 7.36
CA ARG A 445 14.82 -9.70 6.72
C ARG A 445 14.45 -8.22 6.92
N PRO A 446 13.45 -7.71 6.20
CA PRO A 446 12.86 -6.40 6.49
C PRO A 446 12.19 -6.37 7.88
N PRO A 447 12.00 -5.18 8.48
CA PRO A 447 12.45 -3.87 8.00
C PRO A 447 13.98 -3.75 7.96
N MET A 448 14.49 -2.92 7.05
CA MET A 448 15.91 -2.59 6.94
C MET A 448 16.14 -1.13 7.30
N THR A 449 17.06 -0.87 8.21
CA THR A 449 17.50 0.49 8.54
C THR A 449 18.88 0.72 7.93
N ILE A 450 18.99 1.73 7.08
CA ILE A 450 20.22 2.12 6.38
C ILE A 450 20.64 3.47 6.95
N ARG A 451 21.83 3.55 7.54
CA ARG A 451 22.38 4.80 8.07
C ARG A 451 23.05 5.61 6.96
N GLY A 452 22.76 6.90 6.93
CA GLY A 452 23.33 7.83 5.96
C GLY A 452 24.68 8.38 6.39
N GLY A 453 25.34 9.10 5.47
CA GLY A 453 26.58 9.83 5.75
C GLY A 453 27.86 8.98 5.77
N HIS A 454 27.75 7.70 5.41
CA HIS A 454 28.88 6.79 5.32
C HIS A 454 29.51 6.82 3.92
N LYS A 455 30.84 6.88 3.86
CA LYS A 455 31.57 6.81 2.58
C LYS A 455 31.68 5.37 2.12
N LEU A 456 31.15 5.09 0.94
CA LEU A 456 31.30 3.79 0.29
C LEU A 456 32.63 3.71 -0.45
N LYS A 457 33.23 2.51 -0.46
CA LYS A 457 34.39 2.15 -1.28
C LYS A 457 33.97 1.17 -2.35
N GLY A 458 34.52 1.34 -3.55
CA GLY A 458 34.36 0.39 -4.64
C GLY A 458 34.88 -0.98 -4.22
N LEU A 459 34.24 -2.03 -4.75
CA LEU A 459 34.63 -3.42 -4.48
C LEU A 459 34.71 -4.23 -5.78
N THR A 460 35.48 -5.31 -5.75
CA THR A 460 35.36 -6.40 -6.73
C THR A 460 34.60 -7.54 -6.08
N TYR A 461 33.41 -7.86 -6.59
CA TYR A 461 32.51 -8.85 -6.00
C TYR A 461 32.21 -9.98 -6.98
N THR A 462 32.62 -11.19 -6.63
CA THR A 462 32.15 -12.41 -7.31
C THR A 462 30.88 -12.89 -6.64
N MET A 463 29.77 -12.84 -7.36
CA MET A 463 28.46 -13.16 -6.80
C MET A 463 28.34 -14.66 -6.49
N PRO A 464 27.85 -15.04 -5.29
CA PRO A 464 27.66 -16.44 -4.94
C PRO A 464 26.44 -17.08 -5.63
N MET A 465 25.56 -16.28 -6.24
CA MET A 465 24.41 -16.75 -7.01
C MET A 465 24.10 -15.84 -8.19
N ALA A 466 23.44 -16.39 -9.22
CA ALA A 466 22.97 -15.65 -10.39
C ALA A 466 21.76 -14.76 -10.01
N SER A 467 22.01 -13.52 -9.59
CA SER A 467 20.97 -12.60 -9.14
C SER A 467 21.19 -11.17 -9.65
N ALA A 468 20.45 -10.81 -10.71
CA ALA A 468 20.48 -9.47 -11.29
C ALA A 468 20.17 -8.33 -10.31
N GLN A 469 19.39 -8.60 -9.25
CA GLN A 469 19.06 -7.61 -8.23
C GLN A 469 20.26 -7.29 -7.34
N VAL A 470 21.12 -8.27 -7.07
CA VAL A 470 22.37 -8.06 -6.31
C VAL A 470 23.35 -7.28 -7.17
N LYS A 471 23.54 -7.68 -8.43
CA LYS A 471 24.32 -6.92 -9.42
C LYS A 471 23.85 -5.47 -9.49
N SER A 472 22.56 -5.25 -9.71
CA SER A 472 21.97 -3.91 -9.82
C SER A 472 22.18 -3.07 -8.55
N CYS A 473 21.97 -3.67 -7.38
CA CYS A 473 22.19 -3.00 -6.09
C CYS A 473 23.63 -2.49 -5.97
N LEU A 474 24.62 -3.33 -6.29
CA LEU A 474 26.04 -2.96 -6.17
C LEU A 474 26.48 -1.96 -7.25
N LEU A 475 25.99 -2.08 -8.49
CA LEU A 475 26.26 -1.09 -9.53
C LEU A 475 25.66 0.28 -9.16
N LEU A 476 24.45 0.31 -8.60
CA LEU A 476 23.82 1.56 -8.14
C LEU A 476 24.57 2.18 -6.96
N ALA A 477 25.05 1.39 -5.99
CA ALA A 477 25.93 1.87 -4.93
C ALA A 477 27.28 2.37 -5.49
N GLY A 478 27.80 1.70 -6.52
CA GLY A 478 29.04 2.03 -7.21
C GLY A 478 29.03 3.39 -7.92
N LEU A 479 27.86 3.95 -8.24
CA LEU A 479 27.74 5.33 -8.77
C LEU A 479 28.27 6.38 -7.77
N TYR A 480 28.30 6.04 -6.49
CA TYR A 480 28.69 6.92 -5.38
C TYR A 480 30.01 6.53 -4.71
N ALA A 481 30.45 5.28 -4.90
CA ALA A 481 31.56 4.71 -4.15
C ALA A 481 32.92 5.23 -4.63
N GLU A 482 33.87 5.41 -3.70
CA GLU A 482 35.23 5.79 -4.03
C GLU A 482 35.96 4.64 -4.74
N GLY A 483 36.42 4.87 -5.97
CA GLY A 483 37.07 3.87 -6.81
C GLY A 483 36.11 3.01 -7.61
N LYS A 484 36.65 1.94 -8.21
CA LYS A 484 35.91 1.08 -9.14
C LYS A 484 35.09 0.03 -8.41
N THR A 485 33.82 -0.08 -8.77
CA THR A 485 32.94 -1.18 -8.36
C THR A 485 32.78 -2.15 -9.53
N THR A 486 33.17 -3.41 -9.31
CA THR A 486 33.17 -4.49 -10.30
C THR A 486 32.36 -5.66 -9.74
N VAL A 487 31.42 -6.17 -10.52
CA VAL A 487 30.58 -7.31 -10.13
C VAL A 487 30.70 -8.39 -11.20
N THR A 488 31.06 -9.61 -10.79
CA THR A 488 31.17 -10.78 -11.65
C THR A 488 30.08 -11.79 -11.30
N GLU A 489 29.28 -12.17 -12.28
CA GLU A 489 28.17 -13.12 -12.11
C GLU A 489 28.62 -14.56 -12.39
N PRO A 490 28.11 -15.57 -11.66
CA PRO A 490 28.44 -16.97 -11.93
C PRO A 490 27.77 -17.50 -13.21
N ALA A 491 26.67 -16.87 -13.62
CA ALA A 491 25.98 -17.11 -14.88
C ALA A 491 25.33 -15.78 -15.35
N PRO A 492 25.15 -15.56 -16.67
CA PRO A 492 24.51 -14.36 -17.18
C PRO A 492 23.11 -14.16 -16.56
N THR A 493 22.84 -12.95 -16.07
CA THR A 493 21.49 -12.55 -15.65
C THR A 493 21.04 -11.33 -16.43
N ARG A 494 19.78 -10.92 -16.24
CA ARG A 494 19.22 -9.72 -16.90
C ARG A 494 20.13 -8.50 -16.76
N ASP A 495 20.38 -7.80 -17.87
CA ASP A 495 21.36 -6.70 -18.01
C ASP A 495 20.71 -5.30 -18.12
N HIS A 496 19.44 -5.18 -17.74
CA HIS A 496 18.67 -3.93 -17.84
C HIS A 496 19.33 -2.75 -17.10
N THR A 497 20.03 -2.98 -15.97
CA THR A 497 20.71 -1.89 -15.25
C THR A 497 21.85 -1.34 -16.08
N GLU A 498 22.66 -2.21 -16.67
CA GLU A 498 23.82 -1.86 -17.47
C GLU A 498 23.40 -1.12 -18.75
N ARG A 499 22.35 -1.62 -19.43
CA ARG A 499 21.78 -0.97 -20.61
C ARG A 499 21.22 0.40 -20.29
N MET A 500 20.39 0.49 -19.25
CA MET A 500 19.76 1.77 -18.90
C MET A 500 20.78 2.78 -18.36
N LEU A 501 21.75 2.38 -17.54
CA LEU A 501 22.84 3.29 -17.12
C LEU A 501 23.56 3.90 -18.33
N ARG A 502 23.91 3.07 -19.34
CA ARG A 502 24.48 3.56 -20.60
C ARG A 502 23.51 4.48 -21.36
N GLY A 503 22.22 4.13 -21.40
CA GLY A 503 21.17 4.96 -22.03
C GLY A 503 20.98 6.33 -21.37
N PHE A 504 21.21 6.43 -20.06
CA PHE A 504 21.27 7.68 -19.31
C PHE A 504 22.65 8.36 -19.37
N GLY A 505 23.55 7.90 -20.24
CA GLY A 505 24.87 8.50 -20.45
C GLY A 505 25.93 8.15 -19.40
N TYR A 506 25.66 7.20 -18.50
CA TYR A 506 26.63 6.76 -17.49
C TYR A 506 27.59 5.68 -18.05
N PRO A 507 28.92 5.83 -17.92
CA PRO A 507 29.87 4.82 -18.38
C PRO A 507 29.73 3.50 -17.61
N VAL A 508 29.49 2.41 -18.33
CA VAL A 508 29.47 1.04 -17.78
C VAL A 508 30.35 0.16 -18.65
N ALA A 509 31.38 -0.44 -18.06
CA ALA A 509 32.19 -1.46 -18.73
C ALA A 509 31.56 -2.84 -18.52
N VAL A 510 31.41 -3.62 -19.60
CA VAL A 510 30.92 -5.01 -19.54
C VAL A 510 31.88 -5.89 -20.32
N ASP A 511 32.43 -6.91 -19.65
CA ASP A 511 33.30 -7.93 -20.23
C ASP A 511 32.83 -9.32 -19.77
N GLY A 512 32.22 -10.07 -20.69
CA GLY A 512 31.57 -11.35 -20.38
C GLY A 512 30.54 -11.21 -19.26
N ALA A 513 30.74 -11.95 -18.17
CA ALA A 513 29.88 -11.94 -16.97
C ALA A 513 30.27 -10.84 -15.95
N THR A 514 31.19 -9.93 -16.29
CA THR A 514 31.68 -8.89 -15.38
C THR A 514 31.19 -7.52 -15.83
N ALA A 515 30.50 -6.81 -14.94
CA ALA A 515 30.09 -5.42 -15.13
C ALA A 515 30.88 -4.51 -14.17
N SER A 516 31.21 -3.29 -14.59
CA SER A 516 31.91 -2.32 -13.74
C SER A 516 31.43 -0.89 -13.93
N VAL A 517 31.42 -0.14 -12.84
CA VAL A 517 31.16 1.30 -12.80
C VAL A 517 32.18 2.00 -11.89
N GLU A 518 32.41 3.27 -12.16
CA GLU A 518 33.19 4.19 -11.33
C GLU A 518 32.33 5.41 -11.00
N SER A 519 32.54 5.99 -9.82
CA SER A 519 31.85 7.23 -9.42
C SER A 519 32.37 8.45 -10.19
N GLY A 520 31.66 9.57 -10.09
CA GLY A 520 32.03 10.83 -10.75
C GLY A 520 31.39 11.03 -12.13
N GLY A 521 30.61 10.06 -12.61
CA GLY A 521 29.72 10.24 -13.76
C GLY A 521 28.47 11.06 -13.42
N LYS A 522 27.68 11.34 -14.45
CA LYS A 522 26.36 11.97 -14.33
C LYS A 522 25.35 11.19 -15.15
N LEU A 523 24.12 11.12 -14.66
CA LEU A 523 22.98 10.62 -15.41
C LEU A 523 22.32 11.80 -16.14
N GLN A 524 22.09 11.69 -17.44
CA GLN A 524 21.38 12.69 -18.24
C GLN A 524 19.98 12.20 -18.52
N ALA A 525 18.99 13.08 -18.32
CA ALA A 525 17.60 12.72 -18.56
C ALA A 525 17.36 12.41 -20.05
N THR A 526 16.44 11.49 -20.32
CA THR A 526 16.18 10.97 -21.66
C THR A 526 14.73 10.55 -21.83
N HIS A 527 14.35 10.16 -23.06
CA HIS A 527 13.06 9.51 -23.33
C HIS A 527 13.23 7.99 -23.24
N ILE A 528 12.30 7.32 -22.55
CA ILE A 528 12.29 5.87 -22.35
C ILE A 528 10.95 5.34 -22.82
N GLU A 529 10.98 4.53 -23.88
CA GLU A 529 9.86 3.68 -24.22
C GLU A 529 10.08 2.29 -23.61
N VAL A 530 9.26 1.93 -22.63
CA VAL A 530 9.32 0.64 -21.94
C VAL A 530 8.73 -0.45 -22.85
N PRO A 531 9.51 -1.48 -23.24
CA PRO A 531 9.00 -2.60 -24.04
C PRO A 531 7.91 -3.38 -23.31
N ALA A 532 7.05 -4.07 -24.07
CA ALA A 532 6.08 -4.99 -23.49
C ALA A 532 6.81 -6.17 -22.81
N ASP A 533 6.35 -6.55 -21.63
CA ASP A 533 7.05 -7.53 -20.79
C ASP A 533 6.97 -8.94 -21.39
N ILE A 534 8.13 -9.56 -21.63
CA ILE A 534 8.20 -10.93 -22.12
C ILE A 534 7.63 -11.94 -21.10
N SER A 535 7.73 -11.66 -19.80
CA SER A 535 7.10 -12.48 -18.75
C SER A 535 5.58 -12.48 -18.88
N SER A 536 5.01 -11.34 -19.24
CA SER A 536 3.58 -11.17 -19.48
C SER A 536 3.18 -11.80 -20.83
N ALA A 537 4.01 -11.63 -21.86
CA ALA A 537 3.84 -12.24 -23.17
C ALA A 537 3.88 -13.78 -23.12
N ALA A 538 4.69 -14.36 -22.22
CA ALA A 538 4.86 -15.80 -22.07
C ALA A 538 3.55 -16.56 -21.89
N PHE A 539 2.59 -16.01 -21.14
CA PHE A 539 1.27 -16.62 -20.97
C PHE A 539 0.53 -16.77 -22.30
N PHE A 540 0.61 -15.76 -23.16
CA PHE A 540 -0.04 -15.76 -24.47
C PHE A 540 0.76 -16.54 -25.52
N LEU A 541 2.10 -16.57 -25.42
CA LEU A 541 2.95 -17.44 -26.24
C LEU A 541 2.59 -18.92 -26.01
N VAL A 542 2.52 -19.35 -24.75
CA VAL A 542 2.11 -20.72 -24.43
C VAL A 542 0.67 -20.98 -24.84
N ALA A 543 -0.25 -20.08 -24.48
CA ALA A 543 -1.67 -20.23 -24.81
C ALA A 543 -1.91 -20.42 -26.32
N ALA A 544 -1.31 -19.59 -27.16
CA ALA A 544 -1.43 -19.70 -28.61
C ALA A 544 -0.71 -20.93 -29.17
N SER A 545 0.37 -21.38 -28.54
CA SER A 545 1.08 -22.61 -28.95
C SER A 545 0.24 -23.86 -28.70
N ILE A 546 -0.46 -23.96 -27.57
CA ILE A 546 -1.20 -25.16 -27.16
C ILE A 546 -2.64 -25.21 -27.68
N ALA A 547 -3.29 -24.06 -27.87
CA ALA A 547 -4.70 -23.99 -28.29
C ALA A 547 -4.83 -24.17 -29.81
N GLU A 548 -5.54 -25.22 -30.24
CA GLU A 548 -5.70 -25.57 -31.65
C GLU A 548 -6.32 -24.44 -32.49
N GLY A 549 -5.75 -24.22 -33.69
CA GLY A 549 -6.23 -23.20 -34.63
C GLY A 549 -5.94 -21.76 -34.22
N SER A 550 -5.00 -21.54 -33.28
CA SER A 550 -4.58 -20.20 -32.85
C SER A 550 -3.52 -19.58 -33.75
N GLU A 551 -3.62 -18.27 -33.96
CA GLU A 551 -2.57 -17.40 -34.51
C GLU A 551 -2.69 -16.02 -33.83
N LEU A 552 -1.65 -15.63 -33.10
CA LEU A 552 -1.62 -14.40 -32.33
C LEU A 552 -0.34 -13.62 -32.64
N VAL A 553 -0.45 -12.29 -32.68
CA VAL A 553 0.72 -11.39 -32.68
C VAL A 553 0.77 -10.61 -31.37
N LEU A 554 1.88 -10.74 -30.66
CA LEU A 554 2.21 -9.96 -29.48
C LEU A 554 3.11 -8.81 -29.89
N GLU A 555 2.62 -7.59 -29.80
CA GLU A 555 3.29 -6.41 -30.33
C GLU A 555 4.30 -5.85 -29.34
N HIS A 556 5.44 -5.39 -29.88
CA HIS A 556 6.42 -4.61 -29.14
C HIS A 556 6.95 -5.31 -27.87
N VAL A 557 7.21 -6.62 -27.95
CA VAL A 557 7.74 -7.41 -26.83
C VAL A 557 9.24 -7.23 -26.72
N GLY A 558 9.74 -6.98 -25.51
CA GLY A 558 11.17 -6.97 -25.23
C GLY A 558 11.78 -8.34 -25.49
N ILE A 559 12.77 -8.41 -26.37
CA ILE A 559 13.48 -9.64 -26.75
C ILE A 559 14.94 -9.58 -26.32
N ASN A 560 15.18 -9.02 -25.13
CA ASN A 560 16.52 -8.99 -24.54
C ASN A 560 17.03 -10.44 -24.41
N PRO A 561 18.21 -10.79 -24.97
CA PRO A 561 18.74 -12.16 -24.94
C PRO A 561 18.83 -12.78 -23.54
N THR A 562 18.95 -11.94 -22.51
CA THR A 562 18.97 -12.39 -21.11
C THR A 562 17.59 -12.74 -20.53
N ARG A 563 16.53 -12.61 -21.35
CA ARG A 563 15.11 -12.81 -20.99
C ARG A 563 14.34 -13.67 -22.00
N THR A 564 14.95 -14.05 -23.13
CA THR A 564 14.26 -14.82 -24.19
C THR A 564 14.21 -16.32 -23.95
N GLY A 565 14.68 -16.82 -22.80
CA GLY A 565 14.75 -18.26 -22.54
C GLY A 565 13.43 -19.00 -22.76
N VAL A 566 12.28 -18.36 -22.48
CA VAL A 566 10.95 -18.93 -22.78
C VAL A 566 10.70 -19.17 -24.27
N ILE A 567 11.17 -18.27 -25.15
CA ILE A 567 11.05 -18.42 -26.60
C ILE A 567 11.93 -19.57 -27.07
N ASP A 568 13.15 -19.65 -26.55
CA ASP A 568 14.12 -20.68 -26.92
C ASP A 568 13.66 -22.07 -26.47
N ILE A 569 13.18 -22.19 -25.23
CA ILE A 569 12.57 -23.42 -24.69
C ILE A 569 11.35 -23.84 -25.53
N LEU A 570 10.42 -22.92 -25.82
CA LEU A 570 9.24 -23.25 -26.62
C LEU A 570 9.61 -23.71 -28.04
N ARG A 571 10.61 -23.09 -28.66
CA ARG A 571 11.14 -23.53 -29.96
C ARG A 571 11.77 -24.92 -29.91
N LEU A 572 12.53 -25.22 -28.85
CA LEU A 572 13.06 -26.58 -28.63
C LEU A 572 11.94 -27.61 -28.46
N MET A 573 10.83 -27.23 -27.82
CA MET A 573 9.62 -28.05 -27.75
C MET A 573 8.87 -28.15 -29.08
N GLY A 574 9.18 -27.33 -30.08
CA GLY A 574 8.56 -27.36 -31.41
C GLY A 574 7.48 -26.30 -31.67
N ALA A 575 7.40 -25.24 -30.85
CA ALA A 575 6.46 -24.14 -31.08
C ALA A 575 6.78 -23.34 -32.37
N ASP A 576 5.74 -22.89 -33.07
CA ASP A 576 5.87 -21.97 -34.21
C ASP A 576 5.85 -20.51 -33.71
N ILE A 577 7.05 -19.95 -33.48
CA ILE A 577 7.24 -18.58 -33.02
C ILE A 577 8.22 -17.85 -33.95
N SER A 578 7.77 -16.78 -34.60
CA SER A 578 8.59 -15.90 -35.44
C SER A 578 8.70 -14.49 -34.87
N LEU A 579 9.90 -13.91 -34.94
CA LEU A 579 10.16 -12.52 -34.57
C LEU A 579 10.02 -11.63 -35.81
N GLU A 580 9.11 -10.68 -35.77
CA GLU A 580 8.84 -9.67 -36.79
C GLU A 580 9.24 -8.27 -36.28
N ASN A 581 9.50 -7.32 -37.18
CA ASN A 581 9.73 -5.90 -36.82
C ASN A 581 10.79 -5.67 -35.72
N GLN A 582 11.88 -6.43 -35.76
CA GLN A 582 12.99 -6.30 -34.81
C GLN A 582 13.64 -4.92 -34.88
N ARG A 583 13.79 -4.28 -33.74
CA ARG A 583 14.40 -2.95 -33.58
C ARG A 583 14.99 -2.77 -32.19
N GLU A 584 15.72 -1.69 -32.00
CA GLU A 584 16.24 -1.28 -30.69
C GLU A 584 15.50 -0.02 -30.22
N VAL A 585 15.05 -0.02 -28.96
CA VAL A 585 14.31 1.06 -28.32
C VAL A 585 14.93 1.31 -26.95
N GLY A 586 15.51 2.50 -26.73
CA GLY A 586 16.16 2.82 -25.45
C GLY A 586 17.30 1.88 -25.06
N GLY A 587 17.98 1.27 -26.04
CA GLY A 587 19.03 0.26 -25.81
C GLY A 587 18.51 -1.16 -25.53
N GLU A 588 17.20 -1.38 -25.53
CA GLU A 588 16.58 -2.69 -25.39
C GLU A 588 16.10 -3.20 -26.76
N PRO A 589 16.37 -4.46 -27.12
CA PRO A 589 15.87 -5.04 -28.36
C PRO A 589 14.40 -5.41 -28.21
N VAL A 590 13.61 -5.12 -29.24
CA VAL A 590 12.15 -5.27 -29.25
C VAL A 590 11.70 -5.90 -30.57
N ALA A 591 10.69 -6.76 -30.52
CA ALA A 591 10.08 -7.37 -31.70
C ALA A 591 8.57 -7.58 -31.53
N ASP A 592 7.87 -7.75 -32.64
CA ASP A 592 6.55 -8.34 -32.63
C ASP A 592 6.70 -9.87 -32.69
N LEU A 593 6.06 -10.60 -31.77
CA LEU A 593 6.13 -12.06 -31.72
C LEU A 593 4.86 -12.63 -32.35
N ARG A 594 4.98 -13.26 -33.51
CA ARG A 594 3.89 -14.07 -34.07
C ARG A 594 4.03 -15.51 -33.58
N VAL A 595 2.94 -16.05 -33.03
CA VAL A 595 2.87 -17.41 -32.53
C VAL A 595 1.66 -18.13 -33.13
N ARG A 596 1.86 -19.38 -33.57
CA ARG A 596 0.80 -20.25 -34.07
C ARG A 596 0.71 -21.54 -33.28
N ALA A 597 -0.47 -22.15 -33.30
CA ALA A 597 -0.70 -23.45 -32.70
C ALA A 597 0.27 -24.51 -33.26
N ALA A 598 0.90 -25.28 -32.38
CA ALA A 598 1.89 -26.27 -32.74
C ALA A 598 1.82 -27.50 -31.81
N LYS A 599 2.20 -28.67 -32.33
CA LYS A 599 2.36 -29.87 -31.49
C LYS A 599 3.70 -29.79 -30.76
N LEU A 600 3.63 -29.63 -29.45
CA LEU A 600 4.81 -29.58 -28.60
C LEU A 600 5.31 -30.99 -28.24
N LYS A 601 6.61 -31.13 -28.02
CA LYS A 601 7.29 -32.34 -27.56
C LYS A 601 7.98 -32.09 -26.23
N GLY A 602 8.00 -33.11 -25.38
CA GLY A 602 8.77 -33.07 -24.14
C GLY A 602 10.27 -33.00 -24.41
N ILE A 603 10.99 -32.26 -23.56
CA ILE A 603 12.44 -32.04 -23.69
C ILE A 603 13.14 -32.11 -22.33
N GLU A 604 14.43 -32.38 -22.33
CA GLU A 604 15.29 -32.02 -21.21
C GLU A 604 15.69 -30.54 -21.39
N ILE A 605 15.26 -29.69 -20.47
CA ILE A 605 15.50 -28.24 -20.57
C ILE A 605 16.97 -27.97 -20.30
N PRO A 606 17.72 -27.33 -21.23
CA PRO A 606 19.12 -27.00 -21.01
C PRO A 606 19.30 -26.07 -19.80
N GLU A 607 20.24 -26.40 -18.91
CA GLU A 607 20.47 -25.68 -17.66
C GLU A 607 20.84 -24.20 -17.90
N GLU A 608 21.52 -23.89 -19.02
CA GLU A 608 21.89 -22.53 -19.40
C GLU A 608 20.69 -21.62 -19.70
N LEU A 609 19.51 -22.19 -20.02
CA LEU A 609 18.28 -21.43 -20.25
C LEU A 609 17.49 -21.17 -18.96
N VAL A 610 17.81 -21.87 -17.87
CA VAL A 610 17.09 -21.75 -16.59
C VAL A 610 17.14 -20.33 -16.01
N PRO A 611 18.30 -19.66 -15.93
CA PRO A 611 18.36 -18.27 -15.45
C PRO A 611 17.59 -17.28 -16.34
N LEU A 612 17.47 -17.60 -17.64
CA LEU A 612 16.88 -16.75 -18.67
C LEU A 612 15.34 -16.86 -18.76
N ALA A 613 14.77 -17.93 -18.19
CA ALA A 613 13.34 -18.24 -18.16
C ALA A 613 12.79 -18.46 -16.74
N ILE A 614 13.54 -18.05 -15.71
CA ILE A 614 13.26 -18.40 -14.31
C ILE A 614 11.85 -17.99 -13.85
N ASP A 615 11.32 -16.92 -14.43
CA ASP A 615 10.01 -16.39 -14.07
C ASP A 615 8.88 -16.98 -14.95
N GLU A 616 9.21 -17.66 -16.05
CA GLU A 616 8.28 -18.22 -17.04
C GLU A 616 7.99 -19.71 -16.80
N PHE A 617 8.74 -20.38 -15.92
CA PHE A 617 8.56 -21.80 -15.63
C PHE A 617 7.13 -22.21 -15.25
N PRO A 618 6.35 -21.46 -14.44
CA PRO A 618 4.96 -21.84 -14.17
C PRO A 618 4.13 -22.09 -15.44
N VAL A 619 4.27 -21.25 -16.47
CA VAL A 619 3.52 -21.45 -17.72
C VAL A 619 4.22 -22.42 -18.68
N LEU A 620 5.54 -22.55 -18.62
CA LEU A 620 6.25 -23.62 -19.33
C LEU A 620 5.89 -25.02 -18.81
N PHE A 621 5.56 -25.17 -17.52
CA PHE A 621 5.05 -26.42 -16.97
C PHE A 621 3.69 -26.79 -17.55
N VAL A 622 2.86 -25.78 -17.86
CA VAL A 622 1.60 -25.99 -18.61
C VAL A 622 1.88 -26.40 -20.05
N ALA A 623 2.86 -25.79 -20.71
CA ALA A 623 3.30 -26.21 -22.04
C ALA A 623 3.78 -27.68 -22.04
N ALA A 624 4.57 -28.06 -21.02
CA ALA A 624 5.07 -29.41 -20.83
C ALA A 624 3.95 -30.42 -20.54
N ALA A 625 2.96 -30.05 -19.73
CA ALA A 625 1.77 -30.86 -19.48
C ALA A 625 0.98 -31.15 -20.77
N CYS A 626 1.01 -30.24 -21.75
CA CYS A 626 0.35 -30.39 -23.04
C CYS A 626 1.21 -31.06 -24.13
N ALA A 627 2.49 -31.34 -23.86
CA ALA A 627 3.44 -31.84 -24.85
C ALA A 627 3.37 -33.36 -25.03
N GLU A 628 3.83 -33.87 -26.18
CA GLU A 628 4.03 -35.30 -26.37
C GLU A 628 5.33 -35.76 -25.69
N GLY A 629 5.22 -36.65 -24.70
CA GLY A 629 6.37 -37.23 -24.00
C GLY A 629 6.69 -36.55 -22.67
N ARG A 630 7.95 -36.67 -22.24
CA ARG A 630 8.42 -36.21 -20.93
C ARG A 630 9.24 -34.94 -21.05
N THR A 631 8.98 -33.97 -20.17
CA THR A 631 9.83 -32.80 -19.95
C THR A 631 10.54 -32.89 -18.60
N VAL A 632 11.83 -32.53 -18.56
CA VAL A 632 12.65 -32.53 -17.35
C VAL A 632 13.29 -31.16 -17.14
N LEU A 633 13.10 -30.58 -15.96
CA LEU A 633 13.80 -29.38 -15.49
C LEU A 633 14.75 -29.76 -14.33
N ARG A 634 15.98 -29.25 -14.37
CA ARG A 634 17.01 -29.35 -13.32
C ARG A 634 17.65 -27.98 -13.08
N GLY A 635 18.37 -27.81 -11.96
CA GLY A 635 19.14 -26.59 -11.65
C GLY A 635 18.30 -25.31 -11.42
N ALA A 636 17.04 -25.47 -10.98
CA ALA A 636 16.05 -24.41 -10.80
C ALA A 636 15.64 -24.20 -9.33
N GLU A 637 16.54 -24.42 -8.36
CA GLU A 637 16.29 -24.28 -6.92
C GLU A 637 15.74 -22.90 -6.53
N GLU A 638 16.13 -21.84 -7.27
CA GLU A 638 15.65 -20.47 -7.06
C GLU A 638 14.13 -20.32 -7.22
N LEU A 639 13.43 -21.24 -7.89
CA LEU A 639 11.97 -21.26 -7.97
C LEU A 639 11.30 -21.50 -6.61
N ARG A 640 11.99 -22.14 -5.66
CA ARG A 640 11.44 -22.46 -4.33
C ARG A 640 11.39 -21.26 -3.38
N VAL A 641 12.11 -20.19 -3.69
CA VAL A 641 12.29 -19.00 -2.83
C VAL A 641 11.74 -17.72 -3.46
N LYS A 642 10.77 -17.86 -4.36
CA LYS A 642 10.04 -16.77 -5.02
C LYS A 642 8.88 -16.28 -4.12
N GLU A 643 7.82 -15.76 -4.71
CA GLU A 643 6.59 -15.37 -4.02
C GLU A 643 5.94 -16.57 -3.29
N SER A 644 6.08 -17.76 -3.88
CA SER A 644 5.80 -19.07 -3.28
C SER A 644 6.89 -20.09 -3.68
N ASP A 645 6.78 -21.33 -3.21
CA ASP A 645 7.53 -22.45 -3.79
C ASP A 645 6.88 -22.85 -5.11
N ARG A 646 7.32 -22.22 -6.21
CA ARG A 646 6.68 -22.39 -7.53
C ARG A 646 6.78 -23.81 -8.07
N ILE A 647 7.80 -24.58 -7.68
CA ILE A 647 7.92 -25.98 -8.09
C ILE A 647 6.82 -26.78 -7.42
N GLN A 648 6.72 -26.68 -6.09
CA GLN A 648 5.77 -27.49 -5.33
C GLN A 648 4.33 -27.12 -5.67
N VAL A 649 4.01 -25.82 -5.69
CA VAL A 649 2.64 -25.36 -5.93
C VAL A 649 2.15 -25.71 -7.33
N MET A 650 3.02 -25.59 -8.36
CA MET A 650 2.66 -26.03 -9.70
C MET A 650 2.49 -27.55 -9.79
N ALA A 651 3.36 -28.33 -9.13
CA ALA A 651 3.23 -29.78 -9.08
C ALA A 651 1.89 -30.21 -8.43
N ASP A 652 1.55 -29.62 -7.29
CA ASP A 652 0.31 -29.92 -6.57
C ASP A 652 -0.92 -29.61 -7.43
N GLY A 653 -0.94 -28.45 -8.09
CA GLY A 653 -2.05 -28.07 -8.96
C GLY A 653 -2.13 -28.92 -10.24
N LEU A 654 -1.00 -29.27 -10.86
CA LEU A 654 -0.97 -30.17 -12.02
C LEU A 654 -1.48 -31.58 -11.66
N LEU A 655 -1.05 -32.12 -10.51
CA LEU A 655 -1.54 -33.39 -9.98
C LEU A 655 -3.04 -33.36 -9.70
N ALA A 656 -3.55 -32.26 -9.10
CA ALA A 656 -4.97 -32.06 -8.85
C ALA A 656 -5.80 -32.03 -10.16
N LEU A 657 -5.20 -31.57 -11.26
CA LEU A 657 -5.78 -31.59 -12.60
C LEU A 657 -5.49 -32.90 -13.36
N GLY A 658 -4.95 -33.92 -12.71
CA GLY A 658 -4.72 -35.25 -13.29
C GLY A 658 -3.48 -35.37 -14.18
N VAL A 659 -2.60 -34.36 -14.20
CA VAL A 659 -1.32 -34.41 -14.93
C VAL A 659 -0.28 -35.09 -14.05
N LYS A 660 0.42 -36.07 -14.61
CA LYS A 660 1.50 -36.77 -13.89
C LYS A 660 2.77 -35.91 -13.88
N CYS A 661 3.18 -35.47 -12.70
CA CYS A 661 4.45 -34.80 -12.49
C CYS A 661 5.10 -35.19 -11.16
N GLU A 662 6.42 -35.05 -11.08
CA GLU A 662 7.25 -35.35 -9.91
C GLU A 662 8.19 -34.16 -9.63
N PRO A 663 7.96 -33.40 -8.54
CA PRO A 663 8.88 -32.34 -8.14
C PRO A 663 10.20 -32.93 -7.60
N THR A 664 11.33 -32.37 -8.01
CA THR A 664 12.67 -32.70 -7.48
C THR A 664 13.21 -31.52 -6.67
N PRO A 665 14.25 -31.69 -5.83
CA PRO A 665 14.81 -30.58 -5.05
C PRO A 665 15.18 -29.35 -5.89
N ASP A 666 15.65 -29.58 -7.12
CA ASP A 666 16.16 -28.60 -8.06
C ASP A 666 15.28 -28.41 -9.31
N GLY A 667 14.07 -28.96 -9.36
CA GLY A 667 13.27 -28.92 -10.57
C GLY A 667 12.01 -29.76 -10.54
N ILE A 668 11.59 -30.25 -11.70
CA ILE A 668 10.36 -31.02 -11.87
C ILE A 668 10.42 -31.89 -13.14
N ILE A 669 9.82 -33.07 -13.07
CA ILE A 669 9.60 -33.97 -14.21
C ILE A 669 8.10 -33.97 -14.52
N ILE A 670 7.72 -33.74 -15.78
CA ILE A 670 6.31 -33.67 -16.20
C ILE A 670 6.12 -34.63 -17.37
N ASP A 671 5.21 -35.59 -17.22
CA ASP A 671 4.77 -36.48 -18.31
C ASP A 671 3.50 -35.86 -18.95
N GLY A 672 3.61 -35.43 -20.21
CA GLY A 672 2.51 -34.76 -20.91
C GLY A 672 1.28 -35.65 -21.07
N SER A 673 0.10 -35.08 -20.83
CA SER A 673 -1.17 -35.80 -20.76
C SER A 673 -2.39 -34.86 -20.92
N GLN A 674 -3.59 -35.43 -20.99
CA GLN A 674 -4.84 -34.66 -21.03
C GLN A 674 -5.08 -33.98 -19.67
N ILE A 675 -5.17 -32.65 -19.66
CA ILE A 675 -5.48 -31.88 -18.45
C ILE A 675 -6.96 -32.07 -18.08
N GLY A 676 -7.24 -32.36 -16.81
CA GLY A 676 -8.56 -32.42 -16.22
C GLY A 676 -9.13 -31.05 -15.82
N GLY A 677 -10.35 -31.02 -15.30
CA GLY A 677 -10.85 -29.89 -14.51
C GLY A 677 -10.63 -30.11 -13.01
N GLY A 678 -10.88 -29.09 -12.20
CA GLY A 678 -10.71 -29.17 -10.75
C GLY A 678 -10.49 -27.82 -10.08
N GLU A 679 -9.98 -27.87 -8.86
CA GLU A 679 -9.63 -26.67 -8.08
C GLU A 679 -8.12 -26.60 -7.85
N VAL A 680 -7.58 -25.40 -7.96
CA VAL A 680 -6.15 -25.10 -7.76
C VAL A 680 -6.02 -23.79 -6.98
N HIS A 681 -4.86 -23.56 -6.37
CA HIS A 681 -4.61 -22.38 -5.53
C HIS A 681 -3.40 -21.59 -6.05
N GLY A 682 -3.53 -20.26 -6.12
CA GLY A 682 -2.42 -19.37 -6.50
C GLY A 682 -1.37 -19.18 -5.40
N HIS A 683 -1.72 -19.38 -4.12
CA HIS A 683 -0.84 -19.19 -2.96
C HIS A 683 -0.12 -17.82 -2.95
N GLY A 684 -0.86 -16.78 -3.32
CA GLY A 684 -0.36 -15.41 -3.44
C GLY A 684 0.60 -15.21 -4.62
N ASP A 685 0.81 -16.19 -5.49
CA ASP A 685 1.65 -16.06 -6.68
C ASP A 685 0.81 -15.84 -7.95
N HIS A 686 0.92 -14.63 -8.48
CA HIS A 686 0.24 -14.21 -9.71
C HIS A 686 0.54 -15.10 -10.91
N ARG A 687 1.76 -15.65 -11.01
CA ARG A 687 2.18 -16.45 -12.17
C ARG A 687 1.53 -17.82 -12.18
N ILE A 688 1.27 -18.36 -11.00
CA ILE A 688 0.58 -19.65 -10.83
C ILE A 688 -0.88 -19.51 -11.26
N ALA A 689 -1.55 -18.45 -10.79
CA ALA A 689 -2.93 -18.17 -11.19
C ALA A 689 -3.08 -17.96 -12.72
N MET A 690 -2.19 -17.19 -13.33
CA MET A 690 -2.19 -16.99 -14.78
C MET A 690 -1.82 -18.26 -15.55
N ALA A 691 -0.88 -19.08 -15.07
CA ALA A 691 -0.52 -20.35 -15.69
C ALA A 691 -1.71 -21.32 -15.72
N PHE A 692 -2.42 -21.52 -14.61
CA PHE A 692 -3.61 -22.38 -14.60
C PHE A 692 -4.77 -21.81 -15.42
N SER A 693 -4.85 -20.49 -15.58
CA SER A 693 -5.79 -19.87 -16.53
C SER A 693 -5.48 -20.30 -17.97
N VAL A 694 -4.20 -20.35 -18.35
CA VAL A 694 -3.74 -20.85 -19.66
C VAL A 694 -3.98 -22.36 -19.79
N ALA A 695 -3.78 -23.14 -18.72
CA ALA A 695 -4.00 -24.59 -18.72
C ALA A 695 -5.44 -24.98 -19.10
N SER A 696 -6.42 -24.12 -18.78
CA SER A 696 -7.83 -24.34 -19.11
C SER A 696 -8.10 -24.53 -20.61
N LEU A 697 -7.26 -23.95 -21.49
CA LEU A 697 -7.40 -24.11 -22.94
C LEU A 697 -7.31 -25.56 -23.41
N ARG A 698 -6.62 -26.42 -22.64
CA ARG A 698 -6.47 -27.86 -22.90
C ARG A 698 -7.13 -28.74 -21.84
N ALA A 699 -7.85 -28.16 -20.87
CA ALA A 699 -8.60 -28.89 -19.87
C ALA A 699 -9.87 -29.53 -20.45
N ASN A 700 -10.32 -30.65 -19.89
CA ASN A 700 -11.59 -31.29 -20.27
C ASN A 700 -12.82 -30.78 -19.46
N ALA A 701 -12.58 -30.04 -18.39
CA ALA A 701 -13.59 -29.44 -17.52
C ALA A 701 -13.05 -28.13 -16.91
N PRO A 702 -13.91 -27.24 -16.37
CA PRO A 702 -13.47 -25.96 -15.80
C PRO A 702 -12.44 -26.12 -14.68
N ILE A 703 -11.54 -25.13 -14.59
CA ILE A 703 -10.57 -24.98 -13.51
C ILE A 703 -10.98 -23.79 -12.66
N ARG A 704 -11.21 -24.03 -11.38
CA ARG A 704 -11.47 -22.98 -10.38
C ARG A 704 -10.14 -22.65 -9.69
N ILE A 705 -9.68 -21.42 -9.85
CA ILE A 705 -8.38 -20.95 -9.40
C ILE A 705 -8.59 -20.00 -8.24
N HIS A 706 -8.21 -20.42 -7.05
CA HIS A 706 -8.31 -19.64 -5.83
C HIS A 706 -7.12 -18.68 -5.68
N ASP A 707 -7.31 -17.62 -4.90
CA ASP A 707 -6.25 -16.67 -4.52
C ASP A 707 -5.62 -15.92 -5.72
N CYS A 708 -6.48 -15.33 -6.55
CA CYS A 708 -6.07 -14.63 -7.77
C CYS A 708 -5.90 -13.11 -7.62
N ALA A 709 -6.08 -12.55 -6.40
CA ALA A 709 -6.01 -11.10 -6.19
C ALA A 709 -4.66 -10.51 -6.62
N ASN A 710 -3.57 -11.26 -6.42
CA ASN A 710 -2.22 -10.80 -6.73
C ASN A 710 -1.92 -10.68 -8.22
N VAL A 711 -2.76 -11.21 -9.12
CA VAL A 711 -2.61 -11.01 -10.58
C VAL A 711 -2.61 -9.52 -10.94
N ALA A 712 -3.44 -8.72 -10.26
CA ALA A 712 -3.50 -7.29 -10.48
C ALA A 712 -2.20 -6.55 -10.10
N THR A 713 -1.33 -7.14 -9.27
CA THR A 713 -0.06 -6.51 -8.87
C THR A 713 0.96 -6.46 -10.01
N SER A 714 0.90 -7.42 -10.95
CA SER A 714 1.84 -7.55 -12.07
C SER A 714 1.20 -7.37 -13.44
N PHE A 715 -0.08 -7.76 -13.59
CA PHE A 715 -0.78 -7.76 -14.88
C PHE A 715 -2.25 -7.32 -14.69
N PRO A 716 -2.50 -6.01 -14.46
CA PRO A 716 -3.82 -5.48 -14.11
C PRO A 716 -4.94 -5.79 -15.13
N ASN A 717 -4.62 -5.84 -16.43
CA ASN A 717 -5.56 -6.07 -17.52
C ASN A 717 -5.57 -7.52 -18.04
N PHE A 718 -5.12 -8.50 -17.23
CA PHE A 718 -4.96 -9.89 -17.65
C PHE A 718 -6.27 -10.50 -18.17
N LEU A 719 -7.35 -10.41 -17.40
CA LEU A 719 -8.66 -10.94 -17.78
C LEU A 719 -9.21 -10.26 -19.05
N ALA A 720 -9.00 -8.95 -19.20
CA ALA A 720 -9.44 -8.21 -20.37
C ALA A 720 -8.71 -8.67 -21.64
N LEU A 721 -7.39 -8.85 -21.57
CA LEU A 721 -6.62 -9.38 -22.70
C LEU A 721 -6.94 -10.85 -22.98
N CYS A 722 -7.17 -11.67 -21.95
CA CYS A 722 -7.66 -13.04 -22.10
C CYS A 722 -8.97 -13.08 -22.90
N ALA A 723 -9.96 -12.29 -22.49
CA ALA A 723 -11.25 -12.20 -23.19
C ALA A 723 -11.10 -11.69 -24.63
N GLN A 724 -10.24 -10.69 -24.85
CA GLN A 724 -9.97 -10.12 -26.16
C GLN A 724 -9.42 -11.15 -27.15
N VAL A 725 -8.49 -12.01 -26.71
CA VAL A 725 -7.86 -13.00 -27.60
C VAL A 725 -8.61 -14.32 -27.66
N GLY A 726 -9.52 -14.61 -26.73
CA GLY A 726 -10.37 -15.81 -26.77
C GLY A 726 -10.05 -16.87 -25.70
N ILE A 727 -9.37 -16.50 -24.61
CA ILE A 727 -9.23 -17.33 -23.41
C ILE A 727 -10.45 -17.09 -22.51
N ARG A 728 -11.16 -18.18 -22.15
CA ARG A 728 -12.43 -18.11 -21.41
C ARG A 728 -12.22 -18.11 -19.89
N VAL A 729 -11.62 -17.06 -19.37
CA VAL A 729 -11.40 -16.87 -17.92
C VAL A 729 -12.11 -15.61 -17.43
N ALA A 730 -12.78 -15.71 -16.29
CA ALA A 730 -13.46 -14.60 -15.65
C ALA A 730 -13.35 -14.68 -14.13
N GLN A 731 -13.51 -13.55 -13.45
CA GLN A 731 -13.69 -13.54 -12.00
C GLN A 731 -15.04 -14.16 -11.67
N GLU A 732 -15.05 -15.06 -10.69
CA GLU A 732 -16.27 -15.67 -10.19
C GLU A 732 -17.08 -14.65 -9.38
N ALA A 733 -18.36 -14.47 -9.71
CA ALA A 733 -19.24 -13.56 -9.00
C ALA A 733 -19.50 -14.10 -7.57
N GLN A 734 -19.22 -13.27 -6.56
CA GLN A 734 -19.70 -13.56 -5.20
C GLN A 734 -21.22 -13.37 -5.18
N SER A 735 -21.95 -14.42 -4.81
CA SER A 735 -23.41 -14.45 -4.75
C SER A 735 -23.95 -13.88 -3.45
#